data_AF-A0A2V5TNX8-F1
#
_entry.id   AF-A0A2V5TNX8-F1
#
_cell.length_a   1.000
_cell.length_b   1.000
_cell.length_c   1.000
_cell.angle_alpha   90.00
_cell.angle_beta   90.00
_cell.angle_gamma   90.00
#
_symmetry.space_group_name_H-M   'P 1'
#
loop_
_entity.id
_entity.type
_entity.pdbx_description
1 polymer ?
#
loop_
_entity_poly.entity_id
_entity_poly.type
_entity_poly.pdbx_seq_one_letter_code
_entity_poly.pdbx_strand_id
1 'polypeptide(L)'
;TAIDPALIEFDRRTTGVEQFRELAYAVHAFGARLFLDLVINHTGWSSTLHERHPEWFLRGENGAFLSPGAWGVTWEDLVELNTRERELWDHLAEAFLTWCRRGVDGFRCDAGYKVPMPVWQYITARVREEFPETLFLLEGLGGGWNETEALLTEGGMQWAYSELFQEITGPQAAGYLDHAHKQSPRVGVLAHYSETHDNDRLAKKGREWSLLRNRLCALASANGAYGFTCGVEWLATERVLVHGCAGLAWGNEENIVPDLARLNQFLAGHPCFFDGAKLTRLSPLDSPVFALQRVSVDGKDAVLVLVNTDVEKSQILSVSLSDGTADCPQPAAEEGAVRTPRPALSSLEDLLGQPTPKAKLADDGKIQFALKPGACYCLALAGSSRRREETDLDPSGASPPPHVGGYVSGDAYRRARAQAAFAVSALSEVVEPEDLGPHDWLALARLAERDPKQFLGSLAYLDKKLARNDLLSALEAALQSNKFPHVISWSLIDRRRVTVVPPKHWLLVRDDAPFRATLRFDDGSAARHAQSVAVRDGHVACFPPPAGDGDAELVVERYGIAERQVAGGVRFLSSTPDGLKSEIRNPKSAIVLLTNGIGGMARLCVDLGRVASKYDCLLGANLNARVPVDRHIFAKRVRVWANANGFISTLNADNLVAFEPGPPARWRFATDAGDGCTVEIEMSAEMLSGRNTTVLRFRRGMMSPSGQPDGAARRPHPTFDEVSDGVEGGPSGEVHVTVRVTGMVRRYSSPHRGESRPGRQRRRL
;
A
#
# COMPACT_ATOMS: atom_id res chain seq x y z
N THR A 1 18.98 -13.56 -1.90
CA THR A 1 18.01 -12.97 -2.86
C THR A 1 18.62 -12.61 -4.22
N ALA A 2 19.75 -13.20 -4.62
CA ALA A 2 20.26 -13.06 -5.98
C ALA A 2 19.42 -13.91 -6.95
N ILE A 3 19.40 -13.54 -8.23
CA ILE A 3 18.85 -14.38 -9.30
C ILE A 3 19.95 -15.33 -9.76
N ASP A 4 19.63 -16.61 -9.89
CA ASP A 4 20.55 -17.61 -10.43
C ASP A 4 20.90 -17.25 -11.89
N PRO A 5 22.19 -17.00 -12.21
CA PRO A 5 22.61 -16.73 -13.58
C PRO A 5 22.33 -17.86 -14.57
N ALA A 6 22.04 -19.08 -14.12
CA ALA A 6 21.63 -20.18 -14.99
C ALA A 6 20.18 -20.05 -15.49
N LEU A 7 19.35 -19.25 -14.83
CA LEU A 7 17.92 -19.07 -15.15
C LEU A 7 17.61 -17.80 -15.94
N ILE A 8 18.64 -17.00 -16.28
CA ILE A 8 18.49 -15.74 -17.00
C ILE A 8 18.81 -15.93 -18.48
N GLU A 9 18.09 -15.23 -19.34
CA GLU A 9 18.49 -15.12 -20.74
C GLU A 9 19.67 -14.15 -20.84
N PHE A 10 20.82 -14.58 -21.33
CA PHE A 10 21.97 -13.68 -21.43
C PHE A 10 21.77 -12.70 -22.60
N ASP A 11 21.41 -11.46 -22.28
CA ASP A 11 21.42 -10.34 -23.21
C ASP A 11 22.29 -9.17 -22.69
N ARG A 12 22.58 -8.20 -23.55
CA ARG A 12 23.47 -7.05 -23.23
C ARG A 12 22.73 -5.81 -22.71
N ARG A 13 21.43 -5.92 -22.47
CA ARG A 13 20.48 -4.83 -22.18
C ARG A 13 19.82 -4.98 -20.83
N THR A 14 19.53 -6.21 -20.40
CA THR A 14 18.80 -6.50 -19.16
C THR A 14 19.64 -7.34 -18.20
N THR A 15 19.49 -7.06 -16.92
CA THR A 15 20.01 -7.85 -15.81
C THR A 15 19.00 -8.92 -15.42
N GLY A 16 19.43 -9.96 -14.71
CA GLY A 16 18.50 -10.99 -14.19
C GLY A 16 17.39 -10.44 -13.29
N VAL A 17 17.67 -9.37 -12.54
CA VAL A 17 16.64 -8.70 -11.73
C VAL A 17 15.63 -7.96 -12.60
N GLU A 18 16.07 -7.33 -13.70
CA GLU A 18 15.16 -6.70 -14.66
C GLU A 18 14.27 -7.74 -15.35
N GLN A 19 14.83 -8.88 -15.78
CA GLN A 19 14.05 -9.98 -16.37
C GLN A 19 13.01 -10.56 -15.40
N PHE A 20 13.35 -10.69 -14.10
CA PHE A 20 12.37 -11.09 -13.10
C PHE A 20 11.25 -10.05 -12.94
N ARG A 21 11.59 -8.76 -12.96
CA ARG A 21 10.59 -7.69 -12.90
C ARG A 21 9.72 -7.65 -14.17
N GLU A 22 10.26 -7.99 -15.33
CA GLU A 22 9.49 -8.16 -16.57
C GLU A 22 8.49 -9.30 -16.45
N LEU A 23 8.87 -10.43 -15.85
CA LEU A 23 7.95 -11.52 -15.51
C LEU A 23 6.84 -11.03 -14.57
N ALA A 24 7.19 -10.38 -13.46
CA ALA A 24 6.22 -9.86 -12.50
C ALA A 24 5.24 -8.89 -13.17
N TYR A 25 5.76 -7.96 -13.99
CA TYR A 25 4.96 -7.04 -14.80
C TYR A 25 3.99 -7.79 -15.72
N ALA A 26 4.46 -8.82 -16.44
CA ALA A 26 3.62 -9.59 -17.34
C ALA A 26 2.49 -10.31 -16.59
N VAL A 27 2.80 -10.92 -15.44
CA VAL A 27 1.80 -11.56 -14.56
C VAL A 27 0.72 -10.57 -14.13
N HIS A 28 1.11 -9.36 -13.69
CA HIS A 28 0.16 -8.33 -13.29
C HIS A 28 -0.66 -7.77 -14.46
N ALA A 29 -0.06 -7.66 -15.65
CA ALA A 29 -0.78 -7.25 -16.86
C ALA A 29 -1.88 -8.25 -17.28
N PHE A 30 -1.77 -9.53 -16.88
CA PHE A 30 -2.83 -10.53 -17.01
C PHE A 30 -3.83 -10.54 -15.83
N GLY A 31 -3.72 -9.60 -14.88
CA GLY A 31 -4.59 -9.55 -13.71
C GLY A 31 -4.32 -10.64 -12.66
N ALA A 32 -3.18 -11.33 -12.76
CA ALA A 32 -2.76 -12.35 -11.81
C ALA A 32 -1.84 -11.77 -10.72
N ARG A 33 -1.62 -12.54 -9.65
CA ARG A 33 -0.66 -12.24 -8.58
C ARG A 33 0.51 -13.22 -8.62
N LEU A 34 1.70 -12.75 -8.28
CA LEU A 34 2.91 -13.57 -8.24
C LEU A 34 3.24 -13.95 -6.79
N PHE A 35 3.21 -15.24 -6.50
CA PHE A 35 3.64 -15.78 -5.21
C PHE A 35 5.00 -16.46 -5.38
N LEU A 36 5.91 -16.22 -4.45
CA LEU A 36 7.22 -16.85 -4.43
C LEU A 36 7.33 -17.81 -3.26
N ASP A 37 7.96 -18.96 -3.49
CA ASP A 37 8.30 -19.89 -2.43
C ASP A 37 9.50 -19.36 -1.64
N LEU A 38 9.37 -19.20 -0.32
CA LEU A 38 10.47 -18.76 0.52
C LEU A 38 10.66 -19.68 1.72
N VAL A 39 11.78 -20.40 1.70
CA VAL A 39 12.24 -21.28 2.76
C VAL A 39 13.10 -20.50 3.74
N ILE A 40 12.68 -20.42 5.01
CA ILE A 40 13.38 -19.63 6.05
C ILE A 40 13.78 -20.43 7.29
N ASN A 41 13.52 -21.73 7.31
CA ASN A 41 13.97 -22.61 8.40
C ASN A 41 15.43 -23.06 8.24
N HIS A 42 15.94 -23.06 7.00
CA HIS A 42 17.23 -23.64 6.67
C HIS A 42 17.76 -23.04 5.35
N THR A 43 19.04 -23.30 5.06
CA THR A 43 19.65 -22.99 3.77
C THR A 43 20.41 -24.21 3.24
N GLY A 44 20.78 -24.21 1.95
CA GLY A 44 21.81 -25.14 1.48
C GLY A 44 23.19 -24.83 2.09
N TRP A 45 24.06 -25.84 2.17
CA TRP A 45 25.41 -25.69 2.75
C TRP A 45 26.28 -24.62 2.09
N SER A 46 26.07 -24.33 0.81
CA SER A 46 26.82 -23.31 0.06
C SER A 46 26.26 -21.89 0.21
N SER A 47 25.33 -21.67 1.15
CA SER A 47 24.81 -20.33 1.44
C SER A 47 25.93 -19.40 1.89
N THR A 48 25.97 -18.17 1.36
CA THR A 48 26.93 -17.16 1.82
C THR A 48 26.75 -16.80 3.30
N LEU A 49 25.58 -17.08 3.88
CA LEU A 49 25.34 -16.89 5.31
C LEU A 49 26.17 -17.86 6.15
N HIS A 50 26.42 -19.07 5.66
CA HIS A 50 27.21 -20.07 6.40
C HIS A 50 28.64 -19.58 6.66
N GLU A 51 29.22 -18.81 5.74
CA GLU A 51 30.56 -18.22 5.90
C GLU A 51 30.55 -16.90 6.68
N ARG A 52 29.54 -16.05 6.43
CA ARG A 52 29.50 -14.68 6.97
C ARG A 52 28.89 -14.59 8.37
N HIS A 53 27.96 -15.49 8.66
CA HIS A 53 27.15 -15.53 9.88
C HIS A 53 27.00 -16.97 10.40
N PRO A 54 28.09 -17.70 10.70
CA PRO A 54 28.02 -19.08 11.20
C PRO A 54 27.27 -19.19 12.54
N GLU A 55 27.11 -18.11 13.29
CA GLU A 55 26.30 -18.01 14.52
C GLU A 55 24.79 -18.12 14.28
N TRP A 56 24.33 -17.85 13.05
CA TRP A 56 22.91 -17.99 12.68
C TRP A 56 22.49 -19.42 12.35
N PHE A 57 23.35 -20.41 12.57
CA PHE A 57 23.05 -21.82 12.31
C PHE A 57 23.09 -22.64 13.60
N LEU A 58 22.21 -23.62 13.70
CA LEU A 58 22.16 -24.51 14.86
C LEU A 58 23.38 -25.43 14.89
N ARG A 59 23.92 -25.61 16.10
CA ARG A 59 25.00 -26.56 16.38
C ARG A 59 24.59 -27.53 17.48
N GLY A 60 25.00 -28.78 17.33
CA GLY A 60 24.88 -29.79 18.37
C GLY A 60 25.91 -29.62 19.48
N GLU A 61 25.84 -30.49 20.49
CA GLU A 61 26.75 -30.46 21.66
C GLU A 61 28.22 -30.65 21.29
N ASN A 62 28.50 -31.37 20.20
CA ASN A 62 29.85 -31.57 19.66
C ASN A 62 30.35 -30.40 18.79
N GLY A 63 29.56 -29.33 18.64
CA GLY A 63 29.87 -28.16 17.83
C GLY A 63 29.60 -28.34 16.32
N ALA A 64 29.16 -29.51 15.86
CA ALA A 64 28.79 -29.73 14.47
C ALA A 64 27.47 -29.02 14.13
N PHE A 65 27.37 -28.50 12.91
CA PHE A 65 26.11 -27.95 12.41
C PHE A 65 25.04 -29.04 12.25
N LEU A 66 23.78 -28.68 12.46
CA LEU A 66 22.65 -29.60 12.36
C LEU A 66 21.90 -29.42 11.04
N SER A 67 21.46 -30.55 10.48
CA SER A 67 20.57 -30.61 9.32
C SER A 67 19.12 -30.75 9.80
N PRO A 68 18.17 -30.04 9.14
CA PRO A 68 16.76 -30.19 9.46
C PRO A 68 16.21 -31.55 8.99
N GLY A 69 15.05 -31.95 9.50
CA GLY A 69 14.38 -33.18 9.04
C GLY A 69 12.90 -33.23 9.38
N ALA A 70 12.13 -34.03 8.65
CA ALA A 70 10.69 -34.27 8.88
C ALA A 70 10.37 -35.75 8.69
N TRP A 71 9.38 -36.27 9.43
CA TRP A 71 8.91 -37.67 9.35
C TRP A 71 10.02 -38.73 9.43
N GLY A 72 11.06 -38.48 10.24
CA GLY A 72 12.20 -39.38 10.39
C GLY A 72 13.21 -39.36 9.23
N VAL A 73 13.05 -38.45 8.27
CA VAL A 73 14.00 -38.19 7.19
C VAL A 73 14.79 -36.92 7.51
N THR A 74 16.12 -37.05 7.53
CA THR A 74 17.04 -35.91 7.64
C THR A 74 17.38 -35.40 6.25
N TRP A 75 17.32 -34.09 6.06
CA TRP A 75 17.71 -33.41 4.82
C TRP A 75 19.18 -33.00 4.90
N GLU A 76 20.08 -33.97 4.66
CA GLU A 76 21.53 -33.80 4.86
C GLU A 76 22.18 -32.75 3.93
N ASP A 77 21.52 -32.38 2.85
CA ASP A 77 21.94 -31.34 1.90
C ASP A 77 21.66 -29.91 2.40
N LEU A 78 20.99 -29.78 3.55
CA LEU A 78 20.54 -28.53 4.15
C LEU A 78 21.14 -28.35 5.55
N VAL A 79 21.26 -27.10 5.98
CA VAL A 79 21.74 -26.70 7.30
C VAL A 79 20.73 -25.77 7.98
N GLU A 80 20.37 -26.09 9.22
CA GLU A 80 19.27 -25.46 9.95
C GLU A 80 19.65 -24.12 10.58
N LEU A 81 18.75 -23.14 10.48
CA LEU A 81 18.96 -21.81 11.03
C LEU A 81 18.59 -21.75 12.51
N ASN A 82 19.42 -21.04 13.30
CA ASN A 82 19.17 -20.74 14.70
C ASN A 82 18.26 -19.51 14.82
N THR A 83 16.95 -19.75 14.81
CA THR A 83 15.91 -18.69 14.92
C THR A 83 15.87 -17.98 16.29
N ARG A 84 16.77 -18.29 17.23
CA ARG A 84 16.95 -17.54 18.48
C ARG A 84 17.72 -16.24 18.27
N GLU A 85 18.51 -16.14 17.20
CA GLU A 85 19.27 -14.94 16.86
C GLU A 85 18.33 -13.88 16.26
N ARG A 86 18.14 -12.75 16.94
CA ARG A 86 17.18 -11.72 16.50
C ARG A 86 17.62 -10.98 15.25
N GLU A 87 18.94 -10.81 15.05
CA GLU A 87 19.48 -10.18 13.83
C GLU A 87 19.14 -10.99 12.56
N LEU A 88 18.97 -12.31 12.70
CA LEU A 88 18.50 -13.14 11.61
C LEU A 88 17.07 -12.77 11.18
N TRP A 89 16.20 -12.35 12.11
CA TRP A 89 14.80 -12.02 11.79
C TRP A 89 14.72 -10.81 10.86
N ASP A 90 15.57 -9.80 11.09
CA ASP A 90 15.74 -8.65 10.21
C ASP A 90 16.22 -9.05 8.83
N HIS A 91 17.23 -9.93 8.78
CA HIS A 91 17.76 -10.44 7.51
C HIS A 91 16.70 -11.20 6.71
N LEU A 92 15.92 -12.06 7.37
CA LEU A 92 14.85 -12.82 6.74
C LEU A 92 13.74 -11.88 6.24
N ALA A 93 13.26 -10.94 7.08
CA ALA A 93 12.25 -9.96 6.68
C ALA A 93 12.70 -9.12 5.48
N GLU A 94 13.96 -8.69 5.44
CA GLU A 94 14.53 -7.95 4.31
C GLU A 94 14.59 -8.81 3.03
N ALA A 95 14.72 -10.13 3.14
CA ALA A 95 14.62 -11.01 1.99
C ALA A 95 13.21 -11.02 1.38
N PHE A 96 12.16 -11.07 2.21
CA PHE A 96 10.78 -10.92 1.75
C PHE A 96 10.54 -9.54 1.11
N LEU A 97 10.97 -8.46 1.76
CA LEU A 97 10.83 -7.09 1.25
C LEU A 97 11.55 -6.89 -0.08
N THR A 98 12.75 -7.46 -0.22
CA THR A 98 13.50 -7.43 -1.48
C THR A 98 12.67 -8.00 -2.64
N TRP A 99 11.95 -9.09 -2.42
CA TRP A 99 11.08 -9.69 -3.44
C TRP A 99 9.81 -8.88 -3.68
N CYS A 100 9.19 -8.32 -2.63
CA CYS A 100 8.04 -7.41 -2.78
C CYS A 100 8.38 -6.20 -3.65
N ARG A 101 9.55 -5.56 -3.42
CA ARG A 101 10.07 -4.45 -4.23
C ARG A 101 10.36 -4.82 -5.69
N ARG A 102 10.41 -6.11 -6.01
CA ARG A 102 10.56 -6.68 -7.37
C ARG A 102 9.24 -7.15 -7.98
N GLY A 103 8.11 -6.97 -7.31
CA GLY A 103 6.78 -7.27 -7.83
C GLY A 103 6.13 -8.55 -7.28
N VAL A 104 6.71 -9.20 -6.27
CA VAL A 104 6.07 -10.34 -5.60
C VAL A 104 4.93 -9.85 -4.70
N ASP A 105 3.79 -10.55 -4.73
CA ASP A 105 2.54 -10.19 -4.04
C ASP A 105 2.27 -11.01 -2.79
N GLY A 106 3.00 -12.10 -2.64
CA GLY A 106 2.80 -13.04 -1.56
C GLY A 106 3.81 -14.16 -1.59
N PHE A 107 3.75 -14.99 -0.55
CA PHE A 107 4.74 -16.02 -0.33
C PHE A 107 4.08 -17.34 0.03
N ARG A 108 4.52 -18.43 -0.60
CA ARG A 108 4.31 -19.79 -0.10
C ARG A 108 5.40 -20.05 0.93
N CYS A 109 5.01 -20.26 2.18
CA CYS A 109 5.91 -20.41 3.31
C CYS A 109 6.13 -21.90 3.57
N ASP A 110 7.17 -22.46 2.97
CA ASP A 110 7.58 -23.86 3.09
C ASP A 110 7.82 -24.27 4.55
N ALA A 111 7.24 -25.41 4.95
CA ALA A 111 7.36 -25.99 6.27
C ALA A 111 7.21 -24.94 7.39
N GLY A 112 6.27 -24.00 7.23
CA GLY A 112 6.20 -22.81 8.08
C GLY A 112 5.98 -23.12 9.56
N TYR A 113 5.41 -24.29 9.87
CA TYR A 113 5.22 -24.82 11.21
C TYR A 113 6.52 -25.12 11.97
N LYS A 114 7.66 -25.24 11.28
CA LYS A 114 8.97 -25.42 11.92
C LYS A 114 9.59 -24.12 12.44
N VAL A 115 9.10 -22.99 11.95
CA VAL A 115 9.61 -21.67 12.33
C VAL A 115 8.80 -21.16 13.52
N PRO A 116 9.45 -20.68 14.61
CA PRO A 116 8.73 -20.24 15.80
C PRO A 116 7.78 -19.06 15.54
N MET A 117 6.63 -19.06 16.22
CA MET A 117 5.58 -18.04 16.08
C MET A 117 6.08 -16.58 16.15
N PRO A 118 6.94 -16.18 17.12
CA PRO A 118 7.37 -14.78 17.20
C PRO A 118 8.18 -14.31 15.98
N VAL A 119 8.84 -15.24 15.28
CA VAL A 119 9.58 -14.93 14.05
C VAL A 119 8.60 -14.59 12.93
N TRP A 120 7.52 -15.36 12.79
CA TRP A 120 6.46 -15.07 11.83
C TRP A 120 5.74 -13.77 12.12
N GLN A 121 5.41 -13.50 13.38
CA GLN A 121 4.82 -12.22 13.80
C GLN A 121 5.71 -11.04 13.40
N TYR A 122 7.02 -11.15 13.62
CA TYR A 122 7.97 -10.13 13.22
C TYR A 122 8.01 -9.93 11.71
N ILE A 123 8.21 -11.00 10.95
CA ILE A 123 8.35 -10.96 9.49
C ILE A 123 7.08 -10.43 8.84
N THR A 124 5.91 -10.98 9.19
CA THR A 124 4.64 -10.59 8.58
C THR A 124 4.29 -9.14 8.87
N ALA A 125 4.50 -8.66 10.10
CA ALA A 125 4.32 -7.26 10.47
C ALA A 125 5.25 -6.34 9.68
N ARG A 126 6.57 -6.65 9.65
CA ARG A 126 7.58 -5.83 8.97
C ARG A 126 7.35 -5.74 7.46
N VAL A 127 6.90 -6.83 6.85
CA VAL A 127 6.57 -6.87 5.41
C VAL A 127 5.30 -6.08 5.12
N ARG A 128 4.23 -6.28 5.92
CA ARG A 128 2.94 -5.61 5.70
C ARG A 128 2.93 -4.14 6.08
N GLU A 129 3.89 -3.68 6.88
CA GLU A 129 4.12 -2.25 7.11
C GLU A 129 4.53 -1.52 5.82
N GLU A 130 5.35 -2.15 4.97
CA GLU A 130 5.80 -1.59 3.69
C GLU A 130 4.85 -1.97 2.53
N PHE A 131 4.36 -3.21 2.54
CA PHE A 131 3.46 -3.79 1.53
C PHE A 131 2.20 -4.40 2.20
N PRO A 132 1.21 -3.58 2.57
CA PRO A 132 0.04 -4.02 3.36
C PRO A 132 -0.83 -5.09 2.68
N GLU A 133 -0.77 -5.17 1.36
CA GLU A 133 -1.53 -6.15 0.55
C GLU A 133 -0.83 -7.50 0.39
N THR A 134 0.39 -7.67 0.94
CA THR A 134 1.16 -8.92 0.82
C THR A 134 0.48 -10.06 1.56
N LEU A 135 0.35 -11.21 0.88
CA LEU A 135 -0.29 -12.41 1.41
C LEU A 135 0.72 -13.50 1.77
N PHE A 136 0.53 -14.15 2.90
CA PHE A 136 1.31 -15.31 3.32
C PHE A 136 0.43 -16.57 3.27
N LEU A 137 0.91 -17.56 2.53
CA LEU A 137 0.29 -18.87 2.34
C LEU A 137 1.15 -19.92 3.04
N LEU A 138 0.67 -20.43 4.17
CA LEU A 138 1.33 -21.50 4.91
C LEU A 138 1.33 -22.80 4.10
N GLU A 139 2.51 -23.37 3.90
CA GLU A 139 2.60 -24.80 3.66
C GLU A 139 2.79 -25.51 5.01
N GLY A 140 1.72 -26.15 5.47
CA GLY A 140 1.61 -26.74 6.81
C GLY A 140 1.88 -28.24 6.84
N LEU A 141 2.39 -28.81 5.75
CA LEU A 141 2.50 -30.25 5.56
C LEU A 141 3.37 -30.88 6.65
N GLY A 142 2.78 -31.72 7.49
CA GLY A 142 3.47 -32.38 8.60
C GLY A 142 3.46 -31.60 9.92
N GLY A 143 2.88 -30.40 9.95
CA GLY A 143 2.46 -29.72 11.17
C GLY A 143 1.09 -30.24 11.63
N GLY A 144 0.76 -30.03 12.90
CA GLY A 144 -0.58 -30.34 13.39
C GLY A 144 -1.60 -29.26 13.03
N TRP A 145 -2.87 -29.59 13.21
CA TRP A 145 -3.97 -28.64 12.96
C TRP A 145 -3.92 -27.42 13.89
N ASN A 146 -3.45 -27.59 15.12
CA ASN A 146 -3.32 -26.51 16.08
C ASN A 146 -2.23 -25.51 15.67
N GLU A 147 -1.11 -26.00 15.13
CA GLU A 147 -0.03 -25.16 14.61
C GLU A 147 -0.51 -24.36 13.39
N THR A 148 -1.29 -24.99 12.51
CA THR A 148 -1.91 -24.31 11.35
C THR A 148 -2.88 -23.22 11.81
N GLU A 149 -3.79 -23.51 12.75
CA GLU A 149 -4.72 -22.53 13.32
C GLU A 149 -3.97 -21.37 13.97
N ALA A 150 -2.93 -21.65 14.76
CA ALA A 150 -2.13 -20.62 15.42
C ALA A 150 -1.41 -19.71 14.42
N LEU A 151 -0.84 -20.25 13.34
CA LEU A 151 -0.11 -19.45 12.34
C LEU A 151 -1.03 -18.57 11.49
N LEU A 152 -2.24 -19.06 11.19
CA LEU A 152 -3.25 -18.28 10.47
C LEU A 152 -3.89 -17.18 11.32
N THR A 153 -3.95 -17.36 12.64
CA THR A 153 -4.56 -16.39 13.55
C THR A 153 -3.52 -15.46 14.17
N GLU A 154 -2.63 -15.99 15.01
CA GLU A 154 -1.63 -15.23 15.74
C GLU A 154 -0.37 -14.95 14.93
N GLY A 155 -0.06 -15.79 13.93
CA GLY A 155 1.13 -15.68 13.10
C GLY A 155 1.03 -14.71 11.92
N GLY A 156 -0.17 -14.19 11.64
CA GLY A 156 -0.40 -13.19 10.60
C GLY A 156 -0.44 -13.74 9.18
N MET A 157 -0.59 -15.06 8.99
CA MET A 157 -0.75 -15.68 7.66
C MET A 157 -2.22 -15.70 7.24
N GLN A 158 -2.51 -15.48 5.95
CA GLN A 158 -3.90 -15.36 5.48
C GLN A 158 -4.47 -16.70 5.03
N TRP A 159 -3.65 -17.52 4.40
CA TRP A 159 -4.07 -18.79 3.77
C TRP A 159 -3.15 -19.92 4.21
N ALA A 160 -3.63 -21.16 4.12
CA ALA A 160 -2.80 -22.35 4.24
C ALA A 160 -3.14 -23.37 3.15
N TYR A 161 -2.21 -24.28 2.90
CA TYR A 161 -2.50 -25.50 2.17
C TYR A 161 -3.55 -26.31 2.94
N SER A 162 -4.57 -26.78 2.22
CA SER A 162 -5.34 -27.90 2.71
C SER A 162 -4.60 -29.19 2.39
N GLU A 163 -4.55 -30.13 3.33
CA GLU A 163 -3.96 -31.45 3.21
C GLU A 163 -4.81 -32.44 2.38
N LEU A 164 -5.92 -31.97 1.78
CA LEU A 164 -6.83 -32.80 1.00
C LEU A 164 -6.12 -33.63 -0.09
N PHE A 165 -5.02 -33.14 -0.66
CA PHE A 165 -4.23 -33.87 -1.67
C PHE A 165 -3.68 -35.22 -1.16
N GLN A 166 -3.49 -35.37 0.15
CA GLN A 166 -3.03 -36.60 0.79
C GLN A 166 -4.17 -37.60 1.03
N GLU A 167 -5.41 -37.12 1.04
CA GLU A 167 -6.59 -37.92 1.38
C GLU A 167 -7.14 -38.64 0.15
N ILE A 168 -6.82 -39.93 0.03
CA ILE A 168 -7.11 -40.72 -1.17
C ILE A 168 -8.47 -41.42 -1.09
N THR A 169 -8.84 -41.99 0.07
CA THR A 169 -10.10 -42.73 0.19
C THR A 169 -11.29 -41.79 0.43
N GLY A 170 -12.49 -42.25 0.11
CA GLY A 170 -13.73 -41.50 0.35
C GLY A 170 -13.89 -41.00 1.79
N PRO A 171 -13.81 -41.88 2.82
CA PRO A 171 -13.94 -41.47 4.22
C PRO A 171 -12.87 -40.49 4.69
N GLN A 172 -11.63 -40.64 4.21
CA GLN A 172 -10.51 -39.73 4.46
C GLN A 172 -10.79 -38.32 3.91
N ALA A 173 -11.10 -38.23 2.62
CA ALA A 173 -11.41 -36.96 1.98
C ALA A 173 -12.63 -36.29 2.61
N ALA A 174 -13.67 -37.07 2.90
CA ALA A 174 -14.86 -36.62 3.61
C ALA A 174 -14.55 -36.03 4.99
N GLY A 175 -13.78 -36.73 5.83
CA GLY A 175 -13.43 -36.27 7.17
C GLY A 175 -12.57 -35.00 7.14
N TYR A 176 -11.63 -34.92 6.20
CA TYR A 176 -10.80 -33.73 6.04
C TYR A 176 -11.58 -32.53 5.51
N LEU A 177 -12.50 -32.74 4.56
CA LEU A 177 -13.35 -31.66 4.04
C LEU A 177 -14.23 -31.06 5.14
N ASP A 178 -14.79 -31.88 6.05
CA ASP A 178 -15.55 -31.38 7.19
C ASP A 178 -14.68 -30.51 8.12
N HIS A 179 -13.42 -30.91 8.36
CA HIS A 179 -12.45 -30.09 9.07
C HIS A 179 -12.21 -28.76 8.32
N ALA A 180 -11.90 -28.82 7.02
CA ALA A 180 -11.54 -27.65 6.24
C ALA A 180 -12.70 -26.64 6.08
N HIS A 181 -13.94 -27.13 5.90
CA HIS A 181 -15.14 -26.28 5.83
C HIS A 181 -15.46 -25.63 7.18
N LYS A 182 -15.15 -26.30 8.29
CA LYS A 182 -15.29 -25.72 9.63
C LYS A 182 -14.22 -24.67 9.91
N GLN A 183 -12.97 -24.90 9.50
CA GLN A 183 -11.86 -24.01 9.84
C GLN A 183 -11.72 -22.81 8.91
N SER A 184 -11.93 -22.98 7.61
CA SER A 184 -11.73 -21.90 6.63
C SER A 184 -12.42 -20.57 6.98
N PRO A 185 -13.70 -20.54 7.43
CA PRO A 185 -14.34 -19.28 7.83
C PRO A 185 -13.89 -18.72 9.19
N ARG A 186 -13.21 -19.53 10.02
CA ARG A 186 -12.75 -19.13 11.36
C ARG A 186 -11.36 -18.54 11.36
N VAL A 187 -10.44 -19.16 10.64
CA VAL A 187 -8.99 -18.89 10.78
C VAL A 187 -8.37 -18.32 9.51
N GLY A 188 -8.97 -18.53 8.34
CA GLY A 188 -8.37 -18.23 7.05
C GLY A 188 -8.52 -19.39 6.08
N VAL A 189 -8.40 -19.13 4.78
CA VAL A 189 -8.73 -20.12 3.74
C VAL A 189 -7.72 -21.26 3.71
N LEU A 190 -8.21 -22.51 3.78
CA LEU A 190 -7.43 -23.71 3.49
C LEU A 190 -7.58 -24.07 1.99
N ALA A 191 -6.63 -23.62 1.16
CA ALA A 191 -6.67 -23.78 -0.28
C ALA A 191 -6.54 -25.25 -0.70
N HIS A 192 -7.49 -25.75 -1.48
CA HIS A 192 -7.52 -27.16 -1.89
C HIS A 192 -6.61 -27.38 -3.10
N TYR A 193 -5.41 -27.90 -2.85
CA TYR A 193 -4.57 -28.42 -3.93
C TYR A 193 -5.03 -29.82 -4.32
N SER A 194 -5.14 -30.09 -5.61
CA SER A 194 -5.36 -31.47 -6.09
C SER A 194 -4.07 -32.28 -6.11
N GLU A 195 -2.95 -31.60 -6.36
CA GLU A 195 -1.61 -32.17 -6.49
C GLU A 195 -0.56 -31.12 -6.07
N THR A 196 0.51 -31.57 -5.42
CA THR A 196 1.73 -30.78 -5.11
C THR A 196 2.96 -31.46 -5.72
N HIS A 197 4.13 -30.82 -5.61
CA HIS A 197 5.39 -31.40 -6.09
C HIS A 197 5.91 -32.56 -5.22
N ASP A 198 5.40 -32.72 -3.99
CA ASP A 198 5.85 -33.73 -3.04
C ASP A 198 5.31 -35.13 -3.35
N ASN A 199 4.16 -35.22 -4.02
CA ASN A 199 3.45 -36.47 -4.26
C ASN A 199 3.68 -37.04 -5.66
N ASP A 200 3.28 -38.30 -5.85
CA ASP A 200 3.15 -38.88 -7.19
C ASP A 200 2.07 -38.16 -7.99
N ARG A 201 2.31 -38.03 -9.31
CA ARG A 201 1.36 -37.40 -10.22
C ARG A 201 0.04 -38.15 -10.26
N LEU A 202 -1.08 -37.43 -10.20
CA LEU A 202 -2.43 -37.96 -10.33
C LEU A 202 -2.61 -38.73 -11.65
N ALA A 203 -2.01 -38.22 -12.73
CA ALA A 203 -2.10 -38.82 -14.05
C ALA A 203 -1.50 -40.24 -14.12
N LYS A 204 -0.62 -40.65 -13.18
CA LYS A 204 -0.16 -42.04 -13.08
C LYS A 204 -1.31 -43.04 -12.87
N LYS A 205 -2.40 -42.60 -12.24
CA LYS A 205 -3.64 -43.39 -12.06
C LYS A 205 -4.65 -43.19 -13.20
N GLY A 206 -4.26 -42.48 -14.27
CA GLY A 206 -5.06 -42.22 -15.45
C GLY A 206 -5.83 -40.90 -15.43
N ARG A 207 -6.34 -40.52 -16.60
CA ARG A 207 -7.10 -39.27 -16.85
C ARG A 207 -8.29 -39.11 -15.91
N GLU A 208 -9.10 -40.16 -15.76
CA GLU A 208 -10.34 -40.10 -14.97
C GLU A 208 -10.07 -39.83 -13.48
N TRP A 209 -9.00 -40.43 -12.92
CA TRP A 209 -8.59 -40.14 -11.54
C TRP A 209 -8.12 -38.70 -11.37
N SER A 210 -7.29 -38.22 -12.30
CA SER A 210 -6.83 -36.82 -12.30
C SER A 210 -8.00 -35.86 -12.36
N LEU A 211 -8.94 -36.08 -13.29
CA LEU A 211 -10.11 -35.22 -13.45
C LEU A 211 -11.04 -35.25 -12.23
N LEU A 212 -11.29 -36.43 -11.65
CA LEU A 212 -12.05 -36.57 -10.40
C LEU A 212 -11.45 -35.73 -9.28
N ARG A 213 -10.14 -35.85 -9.05
CA ARG A 213 -9.44 -35.15 -7.97
C ARG A 213 -9.46 -33.64 -8.14
N ASN A 214 -9.24 -33.16 -9.36
CA ASN A 214 -9.33 -31.73 -9.66
C ASN A 214 -10.76 -31.20 -9.43
N ARG A 215 -11.79 -31.90 -9.90
CA ARG A 215 -13.19 -31.48 -9.68
C ARG A 215 -13.60 -31.56 -8.21
N LEU A 216 -13.16 -32.57 -7.45
CA LEU A 216 -13.41 -32.68 -6.02
C LEU A 216 -12.81 -31.48 -5.27
N CYS A 217 -11.51 -31.22 -5.45
CA CYS A 217 -10.82 -30.10 -4.77
C CYS A 217 -11.45 -28.75 -5.13
N ALA A 218 -11.76 -28.53 -6.41
CA ALA A 218 -12.42 -27.31 -6.88
C ALA A 218 -13.82 -27.12 -6.31
N LEU A 219 -14.72 -28.11 -6.49
CA LEU A 219 -16.13 -27.96 -6.11
C LEU A 219 -16.35 -27.98 -4.60
N ALA A 220 -15.44 -28.59 -3.84
CA ALA A 220 -15.46 -28.58 -2.38
C ALA A 220 -14.71 -27.37 -1.78
N SER A 221 -13.99 -26.57 -2.56
CA SER A 221 -13.18 -25.45 -2.04
C SER A 221 -13.97 -24.40 -1.28
N ALA A 222 -13.37 -23.84 -0.23
CA ALA A 222 -13.83 -22.60 0.37
C ALA A 222 -13.47 -21.42 -0.55
N ASN A 223 -14.42 -20.52 -0.81
CA ASN A 223 -14.24 -19.32 -1.63
C ASN A 223 -13.61 -19.56 -3.02
N GLY A 224 -13.80 -20.76 -3.60
CA GLY A 224 -13.22 -21.10 -4.90
C GLY A 224 -11.71 -21.33 -4.87
N ALA A 225 -11.08 -21.40 -3.68
CA ALA A 225 -9.64 -21.53 -3.52
C ALA A 225 -9.15 -22.94 -3.87
N TYR A 226 -8.72 -23.10 -5.12
CA TYR A 226 -8.26 -24.35 -5.71
C TYR A 226 -6.94 -24.13 -6.46
N GLY A 227 -6.03 -25.10 -6.36
CA GLY A 227 -4.74 -25.07 -7.01
C GLY A 227 -4.26 -26.45 -7.46
N PHE A 228 -3.24 -26.46 -8.32
CA PHE A 228 -2.56 -27.67 -8.77
C PHE A 228 -1.16 -27.32 -9.28
N THR A 229 -0.23 -28.26 -9.22
CA THR A 229 1.12 -28.10 -9.81
C THR A 229 1.07 -28.23 -11.34
N CYS A 230 1.84 -27.40 -12.05
CA CYS A 230 1.91 -27.42 -13.51
C CYS A 230 2.17 -28.82 -14.08
N GLY A 231 1.62 -29.07 -15.27
CA GLY A 231 1.61 -30.35 -15.97
C GLY A 231 0.45 -31.29 -15.57
N VAL A 232 -0.35 -30.96 -14.55
CA VAL A 232 -1.61 -31.69 -14.26
C VAL A 232 -2.56 -31.55 -15.44
N GLU A 233 -2.61 -30.36 -16.00
CA GLU A 233 -3.41 -29.99 -17.16
C GLU A 233 -3.05 -30.82 -18.41
N TRP A 234 -1.79 -31.23 -18.53
CA TRP A 234 -1.24 -32.05 -19.62
C TRP A 234 -1.13 -33.54 -19.29
N LEU A 235 -1.65 -33.96 -18.14
CA LEU A 235 -1.59 -35.34 -17.64
C LEU A 235 -0.16 -35.89 -17.54
N ALA A 236 0.80 -35.06 -17.12
CA ALA A 236 2.18 -35.52 -16.92
C ALA A 236 2.24 -36.58 -15.81
N THR A 237 2.86 -37.73 -16.12
CA THR A 237 2.97 -38.89 -15.22
C THR A 237 4.30 -38.95 -14.47
N GLU A 238 5.32 -38.23 -14.93
CA GLU A 238 6.64 -38.16 -14.29
C GLU A 238 6.54 -37.36 -12.98
N ARG A 239 7.04 -37.93 -11.86
CA ARG A 239 7.06 -37.24 -10.58
C ARG A 239 7.99 -36.03 -10.65
N VAL A 240 7.55 -34.90 -10.09
CA VAL A 240 8.41 -33.72 -9.98
C VAL A 240 9.54 -34.04 -8.99
N LEU A 241 10.77 -34.00 -9.49
CA LEU A 241 11.97 -34.07 -8.67
C LEU A 241 12.56 -32.67 -8.60
N VAL A 242 12.55 -32.06 -7.42
CA VAL A 242 12.90 -30.64 -7.22
C VAL A 242 14.33 -30.26 -7.65
N HIS A 243 15.25 -31.23 -7.71
CA HIS A 243 16.62 -31.04 -8.23
C HIS A 243 16.78 -31.36 -9.73
N GLY A 244 15.68 -31.63 -10.44
CA GLY A 244 15.67 -31.97 -11.85
C GLY A 244 14.76 -31.06 -12.68
N CYS A 245 14.94 -31.08 -14.00
CA CYS A 245 14.04 -30.44 -14.95
C CYS A 245 13.00 -31.47 -15.45
N ALA A 246 12.10 -31.93 -14.58
CA ALA A 246 11.08 -32.90 -14.93
C ALA A 246 10.18 -32.37 -16.07
N GLY A 247 9.80 -33.24 -17.01
CA GLY A 247 8.97 -32.84 -18.14
C GLY A 247 7.53 -32.54 -17.71
N LEU A 248 6.96 -31.43 -18.16
CA LEU A 248 5.56 -31.07 -17.89
C LEU A 248 4.55 -31.72 -18.85
N ALA A 249 5.01 -32.58 -19.77
CA ALA A 249 4.22 -33.16 -20.87
C ALA A 249 3.52 -32.09 -21.75
N TRP A 250 4.14 -30.91 -21.90
CA TRP A 250 3.53 -29.77 -22.58
C TRP A 250 3.03 -30.11 -23.99
N GLY A 251 1.78 -29.77 -24.30
CA GLY A 251 1.18 -30.03 -25.61
C GLY A 251 0.69 -31.46 -25.83
N ASN A 252 0.59 -32.28 -24.79
CA ASN A 252 0.00 -33.63 -24.89
C ASN A 252 -1.41 -33.59 -25.52
N GLU A 253 -1.64 -34.43 -26.53
CA GLU A 253 -2.93 -34.51 -27.23
C GLU A 253 -4.06 -34.95 -26.29
N GLU A 254 -3.78 -35.94 -25.43
CA GLU A 254 -4.67 -36.31 -24.33
C GLU A 254 -4.40 -35.41 -23.14
N ASN A 255 -5.32 -34.51 -22.83
CA ASN A 255 -5.18 -33.54 -21.76
C ASN A 255 -6.52 -33.24 -21.08
N ILE A 256 -6.47 -32.45 -20.01
CA ILE A 256 -7.64 -31.96 -19.28
C ILE A 256 -7.68 -30.42 -19.25
N VAL A 257 -6.96 -29.75 -20.15
CA VAL A 257 -6.93 -28.28 -20.25
C VAL A 257 -8.35 -27.69 -20.42
N PRO A 258 -9.22 -28.20 -21.32
CA PRO A 258 -10.58 -27.66 -21.48
C PRO A 258 -11.45 -27.86 -20.23
N ASP A 259 -11.29 -29.01 -19.55
CA ASP A 259 -12.01 -29.31 -18.31
C ASP A 259 -11.63 -28.34 -17.19
N LEU A 260 -10.32 -28.10 -16.99
CA LEU A 260 -9.81 -27.18 -15.97
C LEU A 260 -10.15 -25.72 -16.30
N ALA A 261 -10.11 -25.32 -17.57
CA ALA A 261 -10.52 -23.98 -18.00
C ALA A 261 -11.99 -23.71 -17.66
N ARG A 262 -12.89 -24.64 -18.01
CA ARG A 262 -14.32 -24.53 -17.68
C ARG A 262 -14.55 -24.50 -16.17
N LEU A 263 -13.86 -25.38 -15.43
CA LEU A 263 -13.96 -25.45 -13.98
C LEU A 263 -13.53 -24.13 -13.32
N ASN A 264 -12.40 -23.55 -13.73
CA ASN A 264 -11.91 -22.27 -13.21
C ASN A 264 -12.85 -21.11 -13.57
N GLN A 265 -13.36 -21.05 -14.80
CA GLN A 265 -14.36 -20.06 -15.20
C GLN A 265 -15.62 -20.16 -14.34
N PHE A 266 -16.08 -21.38 -14.08
CA PHE A 266 -17.25 -21.63 -13.24
C PHE A 266 -17.03 -21.15 -11.80
N LEU A 267 -15.92 -21.54 -11.16
CA LEU A 267 -15.58 -21.08 -9.81
C LEU A 267 -15.46 -19.56 -9.73
N ALA A 268 -14.84 -18.94 -10.74
CA ALA A 268 -14.63 -17.50 -10.80
C ALA A 268 -15.92 -16.71 -11.06
N GLY A 269 -16.95 -17.34 -11.61
CA GLY A 269 -18.20 -16.69 -12.02
C GLY A 269 -19.39 -16.91 -11.09
N HIS A 270 -19.47 -18.05 -10.41
CA HIS A 270 -20.70 -18.49 -9.76
C HIS A 270 -20.76 -18.16 -8.25
N PRO A 271 -21.77 -17.42 -7.75
CA PRO A 271 -21.78 -16.92 -6.36
C PRO A 271 -21.80 -17.95 -5.23
N CYS A 272 -22.21 -19.18 -5.49
CA CYS A 272 -22.03 -20.29 -4.54
C CYS A 272 -20.56 -20.62 -4.22
N PHE A 273 -19.60 -20.03 -4.93
CA PHE A 273 -18.16 -20.21 -4.71
C PHE A 273 -17.48 -18.93 -4.21
N PHE A 274 -18.24 -17.88 -3.92
CA PHE A 274 -17.68 -16.63 -3.38
C PHE A 274 -17.69 -16.60 -1.86
N ASP A 275 -17.04 -15.58 -1.31
CA ASP A 275 -16.96 -15.34 0.13
C ASP A 275 -18.35 -15.23 0.76
N GLY A 276 -18.53 -15.93 1.89
CA GLY A 276 -19.79 -16.01 2.63
C GLY A 276 -20.80 -17.03 2.10
N ALA A 277 -20.50 -17.77 1.01
CA ALA A 277 -21.36 -18.87 0.57
C ALA A 277 -21.43 -19.98 1.63
N LYS A 278 -22.63 -20.50 1.88
CA LYS A 278 -22.87 -21.57 2.85
C LYS A 278 -22.59 -22.92 2.19
N LEU A 279 -21.69 -23.71 2.78
CA LEU A 279 -21.44 -25.10 2.39
C LEU A 279 -22.11 -26.01 3.41
N THR A 280 -22.85 -27.02 2.96
CA THR A 280 -23.54 -27.97 3.83
C THR A 280 -23.40 -29.37 3.27
N ARG A 281 -22.82 -30.28 4.07
CA ARG A 281 -22.73 -31.68 3.71
C ARG A 281 -24.09 -32.36 3.83
N LEU A 282 -24.47 -33.09 2.78
CA LEU A 282 -25.72 -33.85 2.71
C LEU A 282 -25.51 -35.37 2.80
N SER A 283 -24.32 -35.86 2.47
CA SER A 283 -24.01 -37.29 2.59
C SER A 283 -23.54 -37.68 4.00
N PRO A 284 -23.82 -38.91 4.47
CA PRO A 284 -23.25 -39.46 5.70
C PRO A 284 -21.70 -39.49 5.68
N LEU A 285 -21.08 -39.52 6.88
CA LEU A 285 -19.63 -39.54 7.06
C LEU A 285 -18.94 -40.71 6.33
N ASP A 286 -19.57 -41.88 6.41
CA ASP A 286 -19.13 -43.16 5.85
C ASP A 286 -19.55 -43.39 4.40
N SER A 287 -20.23 -42.42 3.78
CA SER A 287 -20.70 -42.57 2.41
C SER A 287 -19.54 -42.54 1.40
N PRO A 288 -19.47 -43.49 0.44
CA PRO A 288 -18.52 -43.42 -0.66
C PRO A 288 -18.82 -42.27 -1.64
N VAL A 289 -20.02 -41.68 -1.53
CA VAL A 289 -20.41 -40.48 -2.26
C VAL A 289 -20.35 -39.28 -1.34
N PHE A 290 -19.56 -38.30 -1.72
CA PHE A 290 -19.55 -37.01 -1.07
C PHE A 290 -20.59 -36.09 -1.72
N ALA A 291 -21.54 -35.60 -0.93
CA ALA A 291 -22.57 -34.69 -1.41
C ALA A 291 -22.57 -33.40 -0.60
N LEU A 292 -22.50 -32.26 -1.30
CA LEU A 292 -22.56 -30.93 -0.72
C LEU A 292 -23.68 -30.11 -1.36
N GLN A 293 -24.37 -29.34 -0.54
CA GLN A 293 -25.12 -28.18 -0.99
C GLN A 293 -24.27 -26.94 -0.80
N ARG A 294 -24.24 -26.07 -1.81
CA ARG A 294 -23.70 -24.72 -1.67
C ARG A 294 -24.79 -23.72 -1.95
N VAL A 295 -24.90 -22.70 -1.12
CA VAL A 295 -25.88 -21.62 -1.24
C VAL A 295 -25.16 -20.28 -1.22
N SER A 296 -25.48 -19.38 -2.14
CA SER A 296 -24.93 -18.03 -2.16
C SER A 296 -25.25 -17.28 -0.87
N VAL A 297 -24.44 -16.28 -0.52
CA VAL A 297 -24.61 -15.50 0.71
C VAL A 297 -25.99 -14.82 0.81
N ASP A 298 -26.60 -14.50 -0.33
CA ASP A 298 -27.94 -13.91 -0.39
C ASP A 298 -29.08 -14.93 -0.52
N GLY A 299 -28.78 -16.24 -0.54
CA GLY A 299 -29.75 -17.32 -0.63
C GLY A 299 -30.38 -17.52 -2.01
N LYS A 300 -29.99 -16.75 -3.03
CA LYS A 300 -30.65 -16.78 -4.35
C LYS A 300 -30.18 -17.89 -5.27
N ASP A 301 -28.94 -18.33 -5.14
CA ASP A 301 -28.37 -19.41 -5.93
C ASP A 301 -28.05 -20.59 -5.02
N ALA A 302 -28.32 -21.79 -5.51
CA ALA A 302 -27.96 -23.04 -4.84
C ALA A 302 -27.47 -24.06 -5.86
N VAL A 303 -26.42 -24.79 -5.50
CA VAL A 303 -25.87 -25.90 -6.29
C VAL A 303 -25.71 -27.15 -5.42
N LEU A 304 -25.92 -28.30 -6.03
CA LEU A 304 -25.72 -29.63 -5.44
C LEU A 304 -24.49 -30.27 -6.09
N VAL A 305 -23.43 -30.42 -5.32
CA VAL A 305 -22.22 -31.14 -5.73
C VAL A 305 -22.34 -32.60 -5.32
N LEU A 306 -22.15 -33.51 -6.27
CA LEU A 306 -22.16 -34.95 -6.04
C LEU A 306 -20.86 -35.56 -6.56
N VAL A 307 -20.08 -36.19 -5.69
CA VAL A 307 -18.79 -36.79 -6.03
C VAL A 307 -18.77 -38.24 -5.58
N ASN A 308 -18.72 -39.18 -6.53
CA ASN A 308 -18.40 -40.57 -6.23
C ASN A 308 -16.87 -40.70 -6.11
N THR A 309 -16.40 -40.90 -4.88
CA THR A 309 -14.96 -41.03 -4.58
C THR A 309 -14.42 -42.42 -4.92
N ASP A 310 -15.31 -43.39 -5.17
CA ASP A 310 -14.96 -44.73 -5.62
C ASP A 310 -14.83 -44.75 -7.15
N VAL A 311 -13.63 -45.07 -7.65
CA VAL A 311 -13.34 -45.14 -9.09
C VAL A 311 -13.55 -46.52 -9.71
N GLU A 312 -13.93 -47.51 -8.92
CA GLU A 312 -14.20 -48.86 -9.40
C GLU A 312 -15.69 -49.20 -9.40
N LYS A 313 -16.46 -48.67 -8.43
CA LYS A 313 -17.86 -49.04 -8.23
C LYS A 313 -18.82 -47.88 -8.44
N SER A 314 -19.95 -48.20 -9.06
CA SER A 314 -21.09 -47.29 -9.11
C SER A 314 -21.75 -47.23 -7.75
N GLN A 315 -22.19 -46.03 -7.35
CA GLN A 315 -22.81 -45.79 -6.06
C GLN A 315 -24.19 -45.17 -6.25
N ILE A 316 -25.07 -45.42 -5.28
CA ILE A 316 -26.39 -44.78 -5.20
C ILE A 316 -26.43 -43.97 -3.92
N LEU A 317 -26.73 -42.68 -4.04
CA LEU A 317 -26.94 -41.80 -2.89
C LEU A 317 -28.39 -41.32 -2.85
N SER A 318 -29.03 -41.48 -1.69
CA SER A 318 -30.35 -40.92 -1.41
C SER A 318 -30.16 -39.60 -0.66
N VAL A 319 -30.57 -38.49 -1.25
CA VAL A 319 -30.45 -37.15 -0.67
C VAL A 319 -31.83 -36.59 -0.39
N SER A 320 -32.03 -36.10 0.83
CA SER A 320 -33.15 -35.22 1.16
C SER A 320 -32.77 -33.81 0.75
N LEU A 321 -33.35 -33.30 -0.33
CA LEU A 321 -33.35 -31.86 -0.57
C LEU A 321 -34.47 -31.29 0.30
N SER A 322 -34.14 -30.51 1.32
CA SER A 322 -35.15 -29.83 2.12
C SER A 322 -35.97 -28.90 1.23
N ASP A 323 -37.31 -29.03 1.30
CA ASP A 323 -38.22 -27.96 0.90
C ASP A 323 -37.78 -26.69 1.65
N GLY A 324 -37.75 -25.54 0.98
CA GLY A 324 -37.16 -24.28 1.47
C GLY A 324 -37.74 -23.71 2.77
N THR A 325 -37.53 -24.38 3.90
CA THR A 325 -37.93 -23.97 5.25
C THR A 325 -36.91 -24.47 6.27
N ALA A 326 -35.74 -23.81 6.27
CA ALA A 326 -34.92 -23.45 7.43
C ALA A 326 -33.79 -22.58 6.87
N ASP A 327 -34.00 -21.26 6.91
CA ASP A 327 -33.08 -20.19 6.50
C ASP A 327 -32.81 -20.02 4.98
N CYS A 328 -33.86 -20.05 4.17
CA CYS A 328 -33.84 -19.42 2.84
C CYS A 328 -34.73 -18.16 2.89
N PRO A 329 -34.21 -16.93 2.70
CA PRO A 329 -35.07 -15.77 2.50
C PRO A 329 -35.76 -15.93 1.14
N GLN A 330 -37.07 -16.16 1.14
CA GLN A 330 -37.86 -15.96 -0.06
C GLN A 330 -37.65 -14.52 -0.55
N PRO A 331 -37.53 -14.25 -1.87
CA PRO A 331 -37.73 -12.89 -2.36
C PRO A 331 -39.12 -12.46 -1.90
N ALA A 332 -39.23 -11.27 -1.29
CA ALA A 332 -40.48 -10.74 -0.75
C ALA A 332 -41.63 -10.96 -1.75
N ALA A 333 -42.49 -11.92 -1.44
CA ALA A 333 -43.67 -12.18 -2.23
C ALA A 333 -44.67 -11.07 -1.91
N GLU A 334 -45.06 -10.29 -2.91
CA GLU A 334 -46.33 -9.56 -2.88
C GLU A 334 -47.45 -10.57 -2.58
N GLU A 335 -48.37 -10.19 -1.70
CA GLU A 335 -49.49 -11.01 -1.24
C GLU A 335 -50.31 -11.52 -2.43
N GLY A 336 -50.18 -12.82 -2.75
CA GLY A 336 -50.97 -13.48 -3.80
C GLY A 336 -50.30 -14.65 -4.55
N ALA A 337 -49.02 -14.95 -4.33
CA ALA A 337 -48.33 -15.98 -5.10
C ALA A 337 -48.67 -17.43 -4.68
N VAL A 338 -49.20 -18.18 -5.64
CA VAL A 338 -49.53 -19.62 -5.58
C VAL A 338 -48.31 -20.46 -5.16
N ARG A 339 -48.50 -21.38 -4.21
CA ARG A 339 -47.51 -22.41 -3.80
C ARG A 339 -46.97 -23.13 -5.04
N THR A 340 -45.68 -22.94 -5.36
CA THR A 340 -45.02 -23.65 -6.47
C THR A 340 -44.73 -25.11 -6.12
N PRO A 341 -44.78 -26.04 -7.09
CA PRO A 341 -44.62 -27.48 -6.86
C PRO A 341 -43.15 -27.85 -6.57
N ARG A 342 -42.94 -29.04 -5.97
CA ARG A 342 -41.64 -29.73 -5.85
C ARG A 342 -40.85 -29.63 -7.16
N PRO A 343 -39.53 -29.32 -7.14
CA PRO A 343 -38.74 -29.26 -8.35
C PRO A 343 -38.79 -30.61 -9.08
N ALA A 344 -39.20 -30.60 -10.35
CA ALA A 344 -39.24 -31.81 -11.16
C ALA A 344 -37.79 -32.26 -11.46
N LEU A 345 -37.49 -33.54 -11.25
CA LEU A 345 -36.16 -34.11 -11.55
C LEU A 345 -35.70 -33.86 -13.00
N SER A 346 -36.64 -33.65 -13.92
CA SER A 346 -36.40 -33.31 -15.33
C SER A 346 -35.85 -31.89 -15.55
N SER A 347 -35.83 -31.04 -14.52
CA SER A 347 -35.30 -29.69 -14.59
C SER A 347 -33.92 -29.56 -13.95
N LEU A 348 -33.18 -30.64 -13.67
CA LEU A 348 -31.78 -30.50 -13.22
C LEU A 348 -30.87 -30.32 -14.43
N GLU A 349 -29.86 -29.46 -14.28
CA GLU A 349 -28.76 -29.31 -15.23
C GLU A 349 -27.41 -29.46 -14.52
N ASP A 350 -26.41 -29.97 -15.23
CA ASP A 350 -25.03 -29.98 -14.74
C ASP A 350 -24.27 -28.77 -15.27
N LEU A 351 -23.69 -28.00 -14.34
CA LEU A 351 -23.01 -26.74 -14.61
C LEU A 351 -21.58 -26.94 -15.17
N LEU A 352 -21.05 -28.17 -15.17
CA LEU A 352 -19.81 -28.51 -15.88
C LEU A 352 -20.07 -28.88 -17.35
N GLY A 353 -21.34 -28.89 -17.78
CA GLY A 353 -21.74 -29.12 -19.17
C GLY A 353 -21.78 -30.59 -19.57
N GLN A 354 -21.85 -31.51 -18.61
CA GLN A 354 -21.99 -32.96 -18.89
C GLN A 354 -23.45 -33.42 -18.74
N PRO A 355 -23.82 -34.62 -19.26
CA PRO A 355 -25.16 -35.17 -19.04
C PRO A 355 -25.43 -35.40 -17.55
N THR A 356 -26.62 -35.06 -17.08
CA THR A 356 -27.01 -35.24 -15.67
C THR A 356 -27.02 -36.71 -15.24
N PRO A 357 -26.78 -37.03 -13.95
CA PRO A 357 -26.88 -38.39 -13.46
C PRO A 357 -28.33 -38.89 -13.53
N LYS A 358 -28.49 -40.22 -13.60
CA LYS A 358 -29.84 -40.83 -13.51
C LYS A 358 -30.37 -40.59 -12.11
N ALA A 359 -31.53 -39.94 -12.01
CA ALA A 359 -32.15 -39.61 -10.74
C ALA A 359 -33.60 -40.11 -10.71
N LYS A 360 -34.04 -40.65 -9.57
CA LYS A 360 -35.42 -41.08 -9.34
C LYS A 360 -35.92 -40.63 -7.97
N LEU A 361 -37.20 -40.28 -7.88
CA LEU A 361 -37.84 -39.97 -6.61
C LEU A 361 -38.19 -41.31 -5.92
N ALA A 362 -37.70 -41.49 -4.69
CA ALA A 362 -38.04 -42.65 -3.87
C ALA A 362 -39.34 -42.39 -3.08
N ASP A 363 -39.94 -43.48 -2.59
CA ASP A 363 -41.22 -43.46 -1.87
C ASP A 363 -41.16 -42.67 -0.55
N ASP A 364 -39.96 -42.52 0.03
CA ASP A 364 -39.68 -41.70 1.22
C ASP A 364 -39.54 -40.20 0.92
N GLY A 365 -39.73 -39.80 -0.34
CA GLY A 365 -39.61 -38.42 -0.80
C GLY A 365 -38.18 -37.95 -1.07
N LYS A 366 -37.17 -38.81 -0.91
CA LYS A 366 -35.77 -38.50 -1.24
C LYS A 366 -35.49 -38.69 -2.72
N ILE A 367 -34.48 -37.98 -3.22
CA ILE A 367 -33.99 -38.19 -4.57
C ILE A 367 -32.82 -39.18 -4.52
N GLN A 368 -32.92 -40.25 -5.30
CA GLN A 368 -31.84 -41.22 -5.48
C GLN A 368 -31.07 -40.91 -6.75
N PHE A 369 -29.78 -40.62 -6.60
CA PHE A 369 -28.85 -40.40 -7.71
C PHE A 369 -28.00 -41.64 -7.92
N ALA A 370 -27.95 -42.15 -9.15
CA ALA A 370 -27.02 -43.20 -9.56
C ALA A 370 -25.76 -42.59 -10.18
N LEU A 371 -24.63 -42.77 -9.54
CA LEU A 371 -23.34 -42.20 -9.92
C LEU A 371 -22.41 -43.30 -10.42
N LYS A 372 -21.84 -43.10 -11.61
CA LYS A 372 -20.80 -43.98 -12.16
C LYS A 372 -19.52 -43.89 -11.30
N PRO A 373 -18.60 -44.86 -11.40
CA PRO A 373 -17.31 -44.78 -10.71
C PRO A 373 -16.59 -43.47 -11.07
N GLY A 374 -16.05 -42.78 -10.07
CA GLY A 374 -15.32 -41.51 -10.24
C GLY A 374 -16.15 -40.33 -10.78
N ALA A 375 -17.48 -40.45 -10.82
CA ALA A 375 -18.31 -39.40 -11.38
C ALA A 375 -18.42 -38.20 -10.43
N CYS A 376 -18.28 -37.00 -10.98
CA CYS A 376 -18.35 -35.74 -10.25
C CYS A 376 -19.28 -34.76 -10.99
N TYR A 377 -20.31 -34.28 -10.32
CA TYR A 377 -21.36 -33.41 -10.87
C TYR A 377 -21.53 -32.15 -10.02
N CYS A 378 -21.93 -31.06 -10.67
CA CYS A 378 -22.37 -29.83 -10.03
C CYS A 378 -23.74 -29.46 -10.60
N LEU A 379 -24.80 -29.78 -9.86
CA LEU A 379 -26.18 -29.70 -10.34
C LEU A 379 -26.88 -28.44 -9.84
N ALA A 380 -27.69 -27.83 -10.70
CA ALA A 380 -28.63 -26.78 -10.32
C ALA A 380 -29.99 -27.01 -10.98
N LEU A 381 -31.03 -26.30 -10.54
CA LEU A 381 -32.29 -26.27 -11.28
C LEU A 381 -32.10 -25.44 -12.56
N ALA A 382 -32.60 -25.94 -13.67
CA ALA A 382 -32.55 -25.31 -14.97
C ALA A 382 -33.20 -23.93 -14.87
N GLY A 383 -32.43 -22.89 -15.18
CA GLY A 383 -32.84 -21.50 -15.07
C GLY A 383 -32.81 -20.90 -13.66
N SER A 384 -32.48 -21.68 -12.60
CA SER A 384 -32.19 -21.12 -11.27
C SER A 384 -30.77 -20.60 -11.18
N SER A 385 -29.81 -21.32 -11.77
CA SER A 385 -28.52 -20.77 -12.16
C SER A 385 -28.83 -19.76 -13.25
N ARG A 386 -28.73 -18.47 -12.95
CA ARG A 386 -28.75 -17.45 -14.00
C ARG A 386 -27.49 -17.66 -14.84
N ARG A 387 -27.56 -18.51 -15.87
CA ARG A 387 -26.63 -18.51 -17.00
C ARG A 387 -26.79 -17.14 -17.66
N ARG A 388 -26.09 -16.14 -17.15
CA ARG A 388 -25.99 -14.84 -17.79
C ARG A 388 -24.71 -14.85 -18.58
N GLU A 389 -24.91 -14.63 -19.86
CA GLU A 389 -23.94 -14.67 -20.95
C GLU A 389 -22.62 -14.01 -20.56
N GLU A 390 -21.54 -14.76 -20.82
CA GLU A 390 -20.26 -14.43 -21.46
C GLU A 390 -19.90 -13.00 -21.95
N THR A 391 -20.68 -11.94 -21.69
CA THR A 391 -20.39 -10.60 -22.21
C THR A 391 -19.48 -9.74 -21.33
N ASP A 392 -18.98 -10.24 -20.20
CA ASP A 392 -18.08 -9.48 -19.31
C ASP A 392 -16.58 -9.67 -19.61
N LEU A 393 -16.22 -10.51 -20.59
CA LEU A 393 -14.87 -10.56 -21.15
C LEU A 393 -14.79 -9.64 -22.37
N ASP A 394 -14.92 -8.33 -22.16
CA ASP A 394 -14.35 -7.38 -23.11
C ASP A 394 -12.84 -7.29 -22.81
N PRO A 395 -11.96 -7.78 -23.69
CA PRO A 395 -10.51 -7.63 -23.53
C PRO A 395 -10.05 -6.16 -23.57
N SER A 396 -10.94 -5.20 -23.80
CA SER A 396 -10.66 -3.76 -23.85
C SER A 396 -10.63 -3.04 -22.50
N GLY A 397 -11.05 -3.67 -21.39
CA GLY A 397 -11.06 -3.02 -20.07
C GLY A 397 -12.13 -1.94 -19.87
N ALA A 398 -13.15 -1.88 -20.75
CA ALA A 398 -14.28 -0.97 -20.58
C ALA A 398 -15.22 -1.42 -19.44
N SER A 399 -15.62 -0.48 -18.59
CA SER A 399 -16.55 -0.71 -17.48
C SER A 399 -17.92 -1.20 -17.97
N PRO A 400 -18.40 -2.39 -17.56
CA PRO A 400 -19.78 -2.78 -17.83
C PRO A 400 -20.75 -1.90 -17.01
N PRO A 401 -21.99 -1.69 -17.48
CA PRO A 401 -22.92 -0.77 -16.86
C PRO A 401 -23.31 -1.21 -15.44
N PRO A 402 -23.65 -0.27 -14.54
CA PRO A 402 -24.01 -0.58 -13.17
C PRO A 402 -25.31 -1.41 -13.14
N HIS A 403 -25.22 -2.66 -12.69
CA HIS A 403 -26.38 -3.50 -12.50
C HIS A 403 -27.25 -2.99 -11.34
N VAL A 404 -28.46 -2.54 -11.67
CA VAL A 404 -29.53 -2.25 -10.74
C VAL A 404 -30.03 -3.59 -10.16
N GLY A 405 -29.76 -3.85 -8.87
CA GLY A 405 -30.28 -5.04 -8.18
C GLY A 405 -29.43 -5.67 -7.08
N GLY A 406 -28.33 -5.05 -6.61
CA GLY A 406 -27.60 -5.50 -5.41
C GLY A 406 -26.82 -6.82 -5.54
N TYR A 407 -26.90 -7.50 -6.67
CA TYR A 407 -26.20 -8.75 -6.94
C TYR A 407 -25.01 -8.51 -7.87
N VAL A 408 -23.85 -9.06 -7.52
CA VAL A 408 -22.62 -8.89 -8.29
C VAL A 408 -21.93 -10.25 -8.42
N SER A 409 -21.53 -10.62 -9.64
CA SER A 409 -20.83 -11.88 -9.93
C SER A 409 -19.60 -11.67 -10.82
N GLY A 410 -18.78 -12.72 -10.99
CA GLY A 410 -17.60 -12.67 -11.86
C GLY A 410 -16.63 -11.53 -11.54
N ASP A 411 -16.17 -10.83 -12.59
CA ASP A 411 -15.27 -9.68 -12.44
C ASP A 411 -15.91 -8.51 -11.71
N ALA A 412 -17.21 -8.30 -11.88
CA ALA A 412 -17.90 -7.25 -11.14
C ALA A 412 -17.83 -7.51 -9.63
N TYR A 413 -17.96 -8.76 -9.19
CA TYR A 413 -17.85 -9.12 -7.77
C TYR A 413 -16.44 -8.85 -7.24
N ARG A 414 -15.41 -9.27 -8.00
CA ARG A 414 -14.00 -9.02 -7.66
C ARG A 414 -13.70 -7.53 -7.56
N ARG A 415 -14.16 -6.73 -8.53
CA ARG A 415 -14.01 -5.26 -8.51
C ARG A 415 -14.67 -4.64 -7.29
N ALA A 416 -15.92 -5.03 -6.99
CA ALA A 416 -16.64 -4.51 -5.83
C ALA A 416 -15.95 -4.86 -4.50
N ARG A 417 -15.40 -6.08 -4.37
CA ARG A 417 -14.61 -6.46 -3.19
C ARG A 417 -13.31 -5.67 -3.08
N ALA A 418 -12.61 -5.44 -4.19
CA ALA A 418 -11.42 -4.59 -4.20
C ALA A 418 -11.74 -3.13 -3.79
N GLN A 419 -12.87 -2.59 -4.25
CA GLN A 419 -13.36 -1.26 -3.87
C GLN A 419 -13.74 -1.17 -2.39
N ALA A 420 -14.40 -2.21 -1.85
CA ALA A 420 -14.68 -2.30 -0.43
C ALA A 420 -13.39 -2.39 0.39
N ALA A 421 -12.42 -3.19 -0.04
CA ALA A 421 -11.11 -3.28 0.62
C ALA A 421 -10.39 -1.93 0.63
N PHE A 422 -10.35 -1.23 -0.51
CA PHE A 422 -9.83 0.14 -0.58
C PHE A 422 -10.51 1.09 0.42
N ALA A 423 -11.84 1.03 0.52
CA ALA A 423 -12.60 1.86 1.43
C ALA A 423 -12.32 1.55 2.90
N VAL A 424 -12.28 0.26 3.26
CA VAL A 424 -11.95 -0.20 4.62
C VAL A 424 -10.52 0.18 4.99
N SER A 425 -9.55 -0.03 4.10
CA SER A 425 -8.16 0.38 4.34
C SER A 425 -8.03 1.87 4.58
N ALA A 426 -8.75 2.70 3.81
CA ALA A 426 -8.75 4.15 4.04
C ALA A 426 -9.45 4.56 5.35
N LEU A 427 -10.52 3.85 5.74
CA LEU A 427 -11.22 4.07 7.01
C LEU A 427 -10.35 3.71 8.22
N SER A 428 -9.56 2.64 8.12
CA SER A 428 -8.64 2.19 9.19
C SER A 428 -7.53 3.21 9.51
N GLU A 429 -7.25 4.16 8.60
CA GLU A 429 -6.31 5.26 8.85
C GLU A 429 -6.91 6.37 9.73
N VAL A 430 -8.23 6.39 9.93
CA VAL A 430 -8.94 7.45 10.70
C VAL A 430 -9.78 6.92 11.86
N VAL A 431 -10.18 5.66 11.81
CA VAL A 431 -10.99 4.95 12.82
C VAL A 431 -10.32 3.62 13.11
N GLU A 432 -10.21 3.26 14.39
CA GLU A 432 -9.69 1.95 14.79
C GLU A 432 -10.57 0.84 14.20
N PRO A 433 -10.01 -0.28 13.71
CA PRO A 433 -10.80 -1.36 13.12
C PRO A 433 -11.93 -1.89 14.02
N GLU A 434 -11.72 -1.91 15.33
CA GLU A 434 -12.70 -2.33 16.34
C GLU A 434 -13.90 -1.38 16.49
N ASP A 435 -13.72 -0.12 16.09
CA ASP A 435 -14.74 0.92 16.13
C ASP A 435 -15.51 1.04 14.79
N LEU A 436 -15.16 0.24 13.77
CA LEU A 436 -15.93 0.18 12.54
C LEU A 436 -17.22 -0.62 12.79
N GLY A 437 -18.35 0.09 12.80
CA GLY A 437 -19.66 -0.53 12.96
C GLY A 437 -20.02 -1.51 11.84
N PRO A 438 -21.06 -2.35 12.02
CA PRO A 438 -21.56 -3.22 10.97
C PRO A 438 -21.99 -2.40 9.75
N HIS A 439 -21.69 -2.90 8.56
CA HIS A 439 -21.96 -2.18 7.32
C HIS A 439 -22.19 -3.13 6.14
N ASP A 440 -22.97 -2.67 5.16
CA ASP A 440 -23.05 -3.32 3.85
C ASP A 440 -21.79 -2.97 3.04
N TRP A 441 -20.93 -3.98 2.84
CA TRP A 441 -19.68 -3.82 2.08
C TRP A 441 -19.93 -3.39 0.63
N LEU A 442 -21.09 -3.75 0.04
CA LEU A 442 -21.40 -3.37 -1.34
C LEU A 442 -21.80 -1.89 -1.42
N ALA A 443 -22.54 -1.39 -0.43
CA ALA A 443 -22.82 0.04 -0.31
C ALA A 443 -21.51 0.84 -0.14
N LEU A 444 -20.60 0.34 0.70
CA LEU A 444 -19.29 0.94 0.91
C LEU A 444 -18.44 0.95 -0.38
N ALA A 445 -18.42 -0.16 -1.12
CA ALA A 445 -17.75 -0.26 -2.43
C ALA A 445 -18.27 0.80 -3.42
N ARG A 446 -19.60 1.00 -3.49
CA ARG A 446 -20.22 2.00 -4.36
C ARG A 446 -19.84 3.43 -3.99
N LEU A 447 -19.69 3.73 -2.70
CA LEU A 447 -19.25 5.06 -2.26
C LEU A 447 -17.82 5.36 -2.74
N ALA A 448 -16.92 4.38 -2.61
CA ALA A 448 -15.54 4.50 -3.08
C ALA A 448 -15.42 4.52 -4.61
N GLU A 449 -16.23 3.72 -5.31
CA GLU A 449 -16.27 3.66 -6.79
C GLU A 449 -16.76 4.97 -7.41
N ARG A 450 -17.80 5.58 -6.84
CA ARG A 450 -18.50 6.73 -7.44
C ARG A 450 -17.65 7.99 -7.44
N ASP A 451 -17.06 8.33 -6.30
CA ASP A 451 -16.16 9.48 -6.17
C ASP A 451 -15.12 9.22 -5.06
N PRO A 452 -13.98 8.59 -5.39
CA PRO A 452 -12.96 8.28 -4.40
C PRO A 452 -12.36 9.53 -3.75
N LYS A 453 -12.37 10.69 -4.45
CA LYS A 453 -11.84 11.94 -3.89
C LYS A 453 -12.79 12.48 -2.82
N GLN A 454 -14.09 12.49 -3.09
CA GLN A 454 -15.08 12.93 -2.12
C GLN A 454 -15.17 11.96 -0.93
N PHE A 455 -15.09 10.65 -1.18
CA PHE A 455 -15.01 9.62 -0.14
C PHE A 455 -13.83 9.86 0.82
N LEU A 456 -12.60 9.93 0.31
CA LEU A 456 -11.41 10.21 1.14
C LEU A 456 -11.51 11.56 1.86
N GLY A 457 -12.03 12.60 1.18
CA GLY A 457 -12.23 13.92 1.78
C GLY A 457 -13.23 13.92 2.94
N SER A 458 -14.23 13.05 2.90
CA SER A 458 -15.25 12.91 3.96
C SER A 458 -14.69 12.33 5.26
N LEU A 459 -13.63 11.52 5.19
CA LEU A 459 -13.04 10.83 6.34
C LEU A 459 -12.52 11.80 7.40
N ALA A 460 -12.05 12.98 6.99
CA ALA A 460 -11.60 14.05 7.90
C ALA A 460 -12.74 14.62 8.78
N TYR A 461 -14.00 14.38 8.41
CA TYR A 461 -15.19 14.92 9.06
C TYR A 461 -16.13 13.84 9.58
N LEU A 462 -15.68 12.58 9.59
CA LEU A 462 -16.47 11.45 10.04
C LEU A 462 -16.77 11.56 11.54
N ASP A 463 -18.05 11.46 11.92
CA ASP A 463 -18.44 11.34 13.32
C ASP A 463 -18.15 9.91 13.79
N LYS A 464 -17.09 9.75 14.58
CA LYS A 464 -16.64 8.43 15.08
C LYS A 464 -17.68 7.74 15.96
N LYS A 465 -18.50 8.49 16.71
CA LYS A 465 -19.53 7.88 17.56
C LYS A 465 -20.68 7.34 16.74
N LEU A 466 -21.07 8.06 15.69
CA LEU A 466 -22.09 7.57 14.76
C LEU A 466 -21.54 6.40 13.94
N ALA A 467 -20.30 6.49 13.45
CA ALA A 467 -19.67 5.46 12.62
C ALA A 467 -19.59 4.09 13.29
N ARG A 468 -19.43 4.06 14.62
CA ARG A 468 -19.43 2.83 15.42
C ARG A 468 -20.78 2.10 15.44
N ASN A 469 -21.88 2.84 15.30
CA ASN A 469 -23.23 2.26 15.32
C ASN A 469 -23.78 2.06 13.90
N ASP A 470 -23.57 3.05 13.02
CA ASP A 470 -24.00 3.06 11.63
C ASP A 470 -22.97 3.84 10.78
N LEU A 471 -22.04 3.08 10.20
CA LEU A 471 -20.96 3.62 9.39
C LEU A 471 -21.45 4.32 8.12
N LEU A 472 -22.49 3.78 7.47
CA LEU A 472 -22.98 4.31 6.20
C LEU A 472 -23.66 5.66 6.41
N SER A 473 -24.52 5.78 7.44
CA SER A 473 -25.15 7.06 7.79
C SER A 473 -24.11 8.12 8.18
N ALA A 474 -23.05 7.74 8.90
CA ALA A 474 -21.95 8.65 9.25
C ALA A 474 -21.20 9.17 8.02
N LEU A 475 -20.92 8.28 7.05
CA LEU A 475 -20.28 8.63 5.79
C LEU A 475 -21.17 9.53 4.93
N GLU A 476 -22.46 9.23 4.81
CA GLU A 476 -23.41 10.06 4.07
C GLU A 476 -23.51 11.47 4.65
N ALA A 477 -23.59 11.59 5.98
CA ALA A 477 -23.59 12.88 6.67
C ALA A 477 -22.29 13.66 6.42
N ALA A 478 -21.14 12.99 6.45
CA ALA A 478 -19.85 13.60 6.16
C ALA A 478 -19.74 14.05 4.69
N LEU A 479 -20.23 13.24 3.75
CA LEU A 479 -20.25 13.55 2.31
C LEU A 479 -21.16 14.74 1.95
N GLN A 480 -22.25 14.93 2.71
CA GLN A 480 -23.16 16.08 2.57
C GLN A 480 -22.61 17.36 3.19
N SER A 481 -21.58 17.28 4.04
CA SER A 481 -20.94 18.46 4.59
C SER A 481 -20.20 19.19 3.47
N ASN A 482 -20.63 20.40 3.12
CA ASN A 482 -20.04 21.22 2.05
C ASN A 482 -18.69 21.82 2.49
N LYS A 483 -17.74 20.94 2.83
CA LYS A 483 -16.41 21.26 3.37
C LYS A 483 -15.32 20.97 2.33
N PHE A 484 -14.17 21.61 2.51
CA PHE A 484 -13.04 21.44 1.61
C PHE A 484 -12.46 20.02 1.74
N PRO A 485 -12.33 19.26 0.64
CA PRO A 485 -11.81 17.90 0.71
C PRO A 485 -10.30 17.94 0.96
N HIS A 486 -9.84 17.25 2.01
CA HIS A 486 -8.41 17.12 2.33
C HIS A 486 -7.72 16.09 1.40
N VAL A 487 -7.78 16.30 0.09
CA VAL A 487 -7.26 15.38 -0.93
C VAL A 487 -6.62 16.14 -2.08
N ILE A 488 -5.36 15.85 -2.36
CA ILE A 488 -4.63 16.31 -3.55
C ILE A 488 -4.63 15.18 -4.58
N SER A 489 -5.03 15.50 -5.81
CA SER A 489 -5.02 14.53 -6.91
C SER A 489 -3.75 14.66 -7.74
N TRP A 490 -3.19 13.52 -8.11
CA TRP A 490 -2.08 13.40 -9.04
C TRP A 490 -2.50 12.52 -10.22
N SER A 491 -2.08 12.90 -11.42
CA SER A 491 -2.28 12.17 -12.67
C SER A 491 -1.09 12.35 -13.61
N LEU A 492 -1.07 11.68 -14.75
CA LEU A 492 0.06 11.72 -15.70
C LEU A 492 0.49 13.12 -16.16
N ILE A 493 -0.43 14.10 -16.20
CA ILE A 493 -0.10 15.49 -16.55
C ILE A 493 0.79 16.15 -15.48
N ASP A 494 0.76 15.65 -14.25
CA ASP A 494 1.47 16.20 -13.10
C ASP A 494 2.93 15.73 -13.03
N ARG A 495 3.35 14.76 -13.85
CA ARG A 495 4.73 14.21 -13.86
C ARG A 495 5.82 15.24 -14.06
N ARG A 496 5.50 16.37 -14.72
CA ARG A 496 6.45 17.45 -15.03
C ARG A 496 6.49 18.56 -13.98
N ARG A 497 5.68 18.48 -12.92
CA ARG A 497 5.63 19.47 -11.83
C ARG A 497 5.89 18.81 -10.48
N VAL A 498 6.25 19.62 -9.50
CA VAL A 498 6.26 19.20 -8.10
C VAL A 498 4.84 19.35 -7.56
N THR A 499 4.23 18.24 -7.14
CA THR A 499 2.89 18.23 -6.56
C THR A 499 3.00 18.54 -5.07
N VAL A 500 2.44 19.67 -4.64
CA VAL A 500 2.48 20.10 -3.25
C VAL A 500 1.29 19.51 -2.48
N VAL A 501 1.57 18.80 -1.39
CA VAL A 501 0.59 18.15 -0.53
C VAL A 501 0.58 18.83 0.84
N PRO A 502 -0.48 19.57 1.21
CA PRO A 502 -0.58 20.20 2.51
C PRO A 502 -0.68 19.17 3.65
N PRO A 503 -0.45 19.58 4.90
CA PRO A 503 -0.64 18.73 6.06
C PRO A 503 -2.06 18.15 6.10
N LYS A 504 -2.21 16.92 6.59
CA LYS A 504 -3.49 16.21 6.71
C LYS A 504 -4.22 15.94 5.38
N HIS A 505 -3.57 16.15 4.23
CA HIS A 505 -4.15 15.83 2.93
C HIS A 505 -3.69 14.47 2.43
N TRP A 506 -4.65 13.71 1.89
CA TRP A 506 -4.38 12.49 1.15
C TRP A 506 -3.77 12.82 -0.21
N LEU A 507 -2.91 11.94 -0.70
CA LEU A 507 -2.46 11.94 -2.09
C LEU A 507 -3.24 10.86 -2.85
N LEU A 508 -4.08 11.26 -3.80
CA LEU A 508 -4.86 10.37 -4.66
C LEU A 508 -4.26 10.32 -6.06
N VAL A 509 -3.67 9.19 -6.42
CA VAL A 509 -3.09 8.92 -7.74
C VAL A 509 -4.19 8.36 -8.65
N ARG A 510 -4.30 8.88 -9.88
CA ARG A 510 -5.28 8.45 -10.89
C ARG A 510 -4.62 8.14 -12.22
N ASP A 511 -5.09 7.08 -12.87
CA ASP A 511 -4.65 6.65 -14.20
C ASP A 511 -5.78 5.92 -14.95
N ASP A 512 -5.66 5.76 -16.27
CA ASP A 512 -6.61 5.00 -17.09
C ASP A 512 -6.33 3.49 -17.09
N ALA A 513 -5.08 3.09 -16.88
CA ALA A 513 -4.67 1.69 -16.77
C ALA A 513 -4.51 1.26 -15.29
N PRO A 514 -4.61 -0.05 -14.97
CA PRO A 514 -4.19 -0.56 -13.67
C PRO A 514 -2.72 -0.24 -13.39
N PHE A 515 -2.36 0.09 -12.15
CA PHE A 515 -1.00 0.46 -11.79
C PHE A 515 -0.62 0.10 -10.35
N ARG A 516 0.68 0.16 -10.05
CA ARG A 516 1.24 0.27 -8.70
C ARG A 516 1.93 1.61 -8.53
N ALA A 517 1.70 2.23 -7.39
CA ALA A 517 2.36 3.46 -7.00
C ALA A 517 3.34 3.19 -5.85
N THR A 518 4.53 3.78 -5.94
CA THR A 518 5.55 3.77 -4.90
C THR A 518 5.92 5.21 -4.58
N LEU A 519 5.81 5.59 -3.31
CA LEU A 519 6.23 6.88 -2.81
C LEU A 519 7.57 6.71 -2.08
N ARG A 520 8.64 7.29 -2.62
CA ARG A 520 10.00 7.22 -2.05
C ARG A 520 10.36 8.55 -1.42
N PHE A 521 10.73 8.56 -0.15
CA PHE A 521 11.08 9.79 0.56
C PHE A 521 12.58 10.07 0.47
N ASP A 522 12.95 11.33 0.31
CA ASP A 522 14.35 11.76 0.18
C ASP A 522 15.12 11.69 1.52
N ASP A 523 14.41 11.61 2.64
CA ASP A 523 14.96 11.50 4.00
C ASP A 523 15.47 10.08 4.34
N GLY A 524 15.27 9.12 3.44
CA GLY A 524 15.65 7.72 3.65
C GLY A 524 14.62 6.89 4.43
N SER A 525 13.45 7.47 4.73
CA SER A 525 12.32 6.73 5.29
C SER A 525 11.87 5.60 4.34
N ALA A 526 11.25 4.56 4.91
CA ALA A 526 10.75 3.43 4.13
C ALA A 526 9.78 3.91 3.04
N ALA A 527 9.94 3.35 1.83
CA ALA A 527 9.02 3.64 0.74
C ALA A 527 7.62 3.14 1.07
N ARG A 528 6.59 3.83 0.58
CA ARG A 528 5.19 3.40 0.73
C ARG A 528 4.66 2.91 -0.59
N HIS A 529 3.93 1.81 -0.56
CA HIS A 529 3.41 1.15 -1.75
C HIS A 529 1.88 1.12 -1.73
N ALA A 530 1.27 1.32 -2.89
CA ALA A 530 -0.17 1.20 -3.06
C ALA A 530 -0.50 0.57 -4.42
N GLN A 531 -1.46 -0.35 -4.44
CA GLN A 531 -1.99 -0.92 -5.67
C GLN A 531 -3.26 -0.18 -6.08
N SER A 532 -3.44 0.04 -7.38
CA SER A 532 -4.64 0.69 -7.89
C SER A 532 -5.87 -0.21 -7.80
N VAL A 533 -7.02 0.38 -7.50
CA VAL A 533 -8.34 -0.22 -7.61
C VAL A 533 -9.11 0.39 -8.79
N ALA A 534 -9.88 -0.42 -9.50
CA ALA A 534 -10.78 0.08 -10.56
C ALA A 534 -11.93 0.89 -9.94
N VAL A 535 -12.23 2.05 -10.50
CA VAL A 535 -13.36 2.92 -10.14
C VAL A 535 -14.12 3.34 -11.41
N ARG A 536 -15.13 4.20 -11.28
CA ARG A 536 -15.96 4.65 -12.42
C ARG A 536 -15.13 5.13 -13.61
N ASP A 537 -14.16 5.99 -13.33
CA ASP A 537 -13.35 6.71 -14.31
C ASP A 537 -11.87 6.29 -14.22
N GLY A 538 -11.59 5.01 -14.48
CA GLY A 538 -10.23 4.45 -14.52
C GLY A 538 -9.80 3.77 -13.22
N HIS A 539 -8.56 3.99 -12.82
CA HIS A 539 -7.92 3.35 -11.68
C HIS A 539 -7.39 4.39 -10.69
N VAL A 540 -7.48 4.08 -9.39
CA VAL A 540 -6.97 4.95 -8.33
C VAL A 540 -6.20 4.20 -7.26
N ALA A 541 -5.19 4.85 -6.71
CA ALA A 541 -4.50 4.43 -5.49
C ALA A 541 -4.33 5.66 -4.58
N CYS A 542 -4.25 5.48 -3.27
CA CYS A 542 -4.08 6.59 -2.35
C CYS A 542 -2.98 6.35 -1.31
N PHE A 543 -2.37 7.45 -0.87
CA PHE A 543 -1.49 7.48 0.30
C PHE A 543 -2.12 8.38 1.37
N PRO A 544 -2.27 7.91 2.62
CA PRO A 544 -2.72 8.75 3.71
C PRO A 544 -1.66 9.81 4.04
N PRO A 545 -2.06 10.90 4.71
CA PRO A 545 -1.16 11.99 5.04
C PRO A 545 0.07 11.46 5.81
N PRO A 546 1.31 11.75 5.38
CA PRO A 546 2.50 11.32 6.10
C PRO A 546 2.64 12.06 7.43
N ALA A 547 3.39 11.48 8.37
CA ALA A 547 3.66 12.08 9.67
C ALA A 547 4.64 13.27 9.59
N GLY A 548 5.52 13.29 8.58
CA GLY A 548 6.53 14.32 8.36
C GLY A 548 6.31 15.12 7.08
N ASP A 549 7.08 16.19 6.94
CA ASP A 549 7.24 16.99 5.74
C ASP A 549 8.51 16.64 4.98
N GLY A 550 8.59 17.01 3.71
CA GLY A 550 9.75 16.72 2.88
C GLY A 550 9.42 16.45 1.42
N ASP A 551 10.48 16.20 0.65
CA ASP A 551 10.38 15.84 -0.76
C ASP A 551 10.32 14.32 -0.92
N ALA A 552 9.54 13.89 -1.91
CA ALA A 552 9.37 12.49 -2.28
C ALA A 552 9.24 12.33 -3.79
N GLU A 553 9.67 11.19 -4.31
CA GLU A 553 9.44 10.75 -5.68
C GLU A 553 8.26 9.77 -5.71
N LEU A 554 7.21 10.11 -6.46
CA LEU A 554 6.13 9.20 -6.79
C LEU A 554 6.47 8.46 -8.08
N VAL A 555 6.67 7.15 -7.98
CA VAL A 555 6.90 6.23 -9.11
C VAL A 555 5.62 5.43 -9.37
N VAL A 556 5.10 5.50 -10.58
CA VAL A 556 3.90 4.77 -11.03
C VAL A 556 4.29 3.76 -12.09
N GLU A 557 4.12 2.47 -11.79
CA GLU A 557 4.29 1.35 -12.72
C GLU A 557 2.91 0.98 -13.28
N ARG A 558 2.70 1.27 -14.57
CA ARG A 558 1.42 1.18 -15.27
C ARG A 558 1.37 -0.10 -16.10
N TYR A 559 0.33 -0.91 -15.88
CA TYR A 559 0.06 -2.12 -16.65
C TYR A 559 -0.70 -1.81 -17.95
N GLY A 560 -0.16 -0.86 -18.71
CA GLY A 560 -0.71 -0.38 -19.98
C GLY A 560 0.26 -0.55 -21.15
N ILE A 561 -0.16 -0.13 -22.34
CA ILE A 561 0.62 -0.32 -23.58
C ILE A 561 1.78 0.69 -23.69
N ALA A 562 1.59 1.92 -23.18
CA ALA A 562 2.55 3.02 -23.29
C ALA A 562 2.94 3.58 -21.92
N GLU A 563 4.13 4.20 -21.83
CA GLU A 563 4.66 4.83 -20.60
C GLU A 563 4.51 3.93 -19.36
N ARG A 564 5.10 2.71 -19.41
CA ARG A 564 4.98 1.68 -18.36
C ARG A 564 5.51 2.11 -16.99
N GLN A 565 6.44 3.06 -16.96
CA GLN A 565 6.96 3.61 -15.72
C GLN A 565 7.05 5.13 -15.84
N VAL A 566 6.44 5.83 -14.88
CA VAL A 566 6.42 7.29 -14.80
C VAL A 566 6.83 7.71 -13.40
N ALA A 567 7.61 8.78 -13.29
CA ALA A 567 7.98 9.37 -12.02
C ALA A 567 7.57 10.85 -11.97
N GLY A 568 7.24 11.35 -10.78
CA GLY A 568 6.92 12.76 -10.54
C GLY A 568 7.30 13.19 -9.12
N GLY A 569 7.68 14.46 -8.97
CA GLY A 569 8.04 15.01 -7.67
C GLY A 569 6.81 15.33 -6.82
N VAL A 570 6.86 15.02 -5.53
CA VAL A 570 5.84 15.35 -4.53
C VAL A 570 6.53 16.06 -3.36
N ARG A 571 5.92 17.12 -2.85
CA ARG A 571 6.40 17.85 -1.67
C ARG A 571 5.32 17.88 -0.61
N PHE A 572 5.58 17.24 0.52
CA PHE A 572 4.74 17.33 1.70
C PHE A 572 5.13 18.55 2.53
N LEU A 573 4.14 19.37 2.87
CA LEU A 573 4.36 20.60 3.63
C LEU A 573 4.23 20.35 5.13
N SER A 574 5.05 21.06 5.91
CA SER A 574 4.92 21.12 7.37
C SER A 574 3.62 21.81 7.80
N SER A 575 3.06 21.36 8.92
CA SER A 575 1.93 22.03 9.60
C SER A 575 2.28 23.41 10.13
N THR A 576 3.58 23.68 10.30
CA THR A 576 4.13 24.98 10.65
C THR A 576 5.18 25.35 9.62
N PRO A 577 4.99 26.43 8.83
CA PRO A 577 6.00 26.83 7.87
C PRO A 577 7.37 27.02 8.56
N ASP A 578 8.39 26.34 8.07
CA ASP A 578 9.75 26.54 8.52
C ASP A 578 10.22 27.93 8.10
N GLY A 579 10.55 28.76 9.10
CA GLY A 579 11.24 30.02 8.91
C GLY A 579 10.36 31.27 8.96
N LEU A 580 10.02 31.70 10.17
CA LEU A 580 10.16 33.08 10.67
C LEU A 580 9.65 33.13 12.12
N LYS A 581 10.22 32.29 13.00
CA LYS A 581 10.07 32.51 14.44
C LYS A 581 10.88 33.76 14.77
N SER A 582 10.24 34.92 14.74
CA SER A 582 10.78 36.10 15.42
C SER A 582 11.00 35.68 16.87
N GLU A 583 12.26 35.62 17.32
CA GLU A 583 12.58 35.35 18.74
C GLU A 583 12.00 36.42 19.69
N ILE A 584 11.41 37.48 19.10
CA ILE A 584 10.81 38.60 19.80
C ILE A 584 9.32 38.29 19.98
N ARG A 585 8.91 38.01 21.22
CA ARG A 585 7.49 37.78 21.57
C ARG A 585 6.58 38.96 21.23
N ASN A 586 7.11 40.18 21.08
CA ASN A 586 6.32 41.37 20.72
C ASN A 586 7.19 42.49 20.05
N PRO A 587 7.56 42.34 18.77
CA PRO A 587 8.43 43.31 18.06
C PRO A 587 7.79 44.70 17.97
N LYS A 588 6.46 44.77 17.97
CA LYS A 588 5.70 46.02 17.87
C LYS A 588 5.87 46.90 19.12
N SER A 589 6.11 46.34 20.31
CA SER A 589 6.30 47.12 21.55
C SER A 589 7.76 47.28 21.98
N ALA A 590 8.69 46.55 21.37
CA ALA A 590 10.09 46.57 21.77
C ALA A 590 10.82 47.82 21.25
N ILE A 591 11.74 48.34 22.07
CA ILE A 591 12.60 49.49 21.75
C ILE A 591 14.05 49.17 22.09
N VAL A 592 14.97 49.83 21.41
CA VAL A 592 16.39 49.84 21.73
C VAL A 592 16.88 51.25 22.02
N LEU A 593 17.66 51.38 23.09
CA LEU A 593 18.29 52.62 23.49
C LEU A 593 19.80 52.50 23.27
N LEU A 594 20.32 53.32 22.38
CA LEU A 594 21.73 53.51 22.13
C LEU A 594 22.15 54.86 22.69
N THR A 595 23.33 54.94 23.29
CA THR A 595 23.83 56.19 23.87
C THR A 595 25.28 56.40 23.49
N ASN A 596 25.71 57.66 23.47
CA ASN A 596 27.09 58.03 23.13
C ASN A 596 27.96 58.35 24.36
N GLY A 597 27.47 58.12 25.58
CA GLY A 597 28.20 58.42 26.82
C GLY A 597 28.33 59.91 27.17
N ILE A 598 27.85 60.83 26.33
CA ILE A 598 27.82 62.28 26.59
C ILE A 598 26.40 62.84 26.64
N GLY A 599 25.39 62.01 26.92
CA GLY A 599 23.99 62.42 27.04
C GLY A 599 23.20 62.46 25.72
N GLY A 600 23.84 62.16 24.59
CA GLY A 600 23.13 61.88 23.33
C GLY A 600 22.56 60.46 23.33
N MET A 601 21.44 60.27 22.64
CA MET A 601 20.76 58.98 22.52
C MET A 601 20.14 58.74 21.14
N ALA A 602 19.99 57.48 20.78
CA ALA A 602 19.05 57.03 19.76
C ALA A 602 18.09 56.02 20.41
N ARG A 603 16.79 56.31 20.36
CA ARG A 603 15.73 55.49 20.94
C ARG A 603 14.84 54.99 19.81
N LEU A 604 15.16 53.81 19.31
CA LEU A 604 14.56 53.23 18.09
C LEU A 604 13.55 52.13 18.45
N CYS A 605 12.41 52.13 17.77
CA CYS A 605 11.49 50.99 17.81
C CYS A 605 12.09 49.81 17.03
N VAL A 606 11.88 48.59 17.54
CA VAL A 606 12.24 47.36 16.83
C VAL A 606 11.40 47.23 15.55
N ASP A 607 10.12 47.58 15.64
CA ASP A 607 9.27 47.90 14.48
C ASP A 607 9.76 49.19 13.81
N LEU A 608 10.62 49.03 12.81
CA LEU A 608 11.37 50.13 12.22
C LEU A 608 10.44 51.18 11.58
N GLY A 609 10.68 52.45 11.91
CA GLY A 609 9.85 53.58 11.44
C GLY A 609 8.60 53.88 12.27
N ARG A 610 8.26 53.02 13.24
CA ARG A 610 7.24 53.32 14.25
C ARG A 610 7.74 54.40 15.23
N VAL A 611 6.81 55.24 15.68
CA VAL A 611 7.01 56.21 16.77
C VAL A 611 5.83 56.05 17.72
N ALA A 612 6.10 55.70 18.97
CA ALA A 612 5.08 55.51 20.02
C ALA A 612 5.14 56.59 21.11
N SER A 613 6.25 57.34 21.19
CA SER A 613 6.49 58.37 22.20
C SER A 613 7.17 59.59 21.59
N LYS A 614 6.97 60.76 22.20
CA LYS A 614 7.67 62.00 21.83
C LYS A 614 9.20 61.93 22.02
N TYR A 615 9.69 60.94 22.77
CA TYR A 615 11.12 60.73 23.02
C TYR A 615 11.75 59.70 22.08
N ASP A 616 10.98 59.05 21.21
CA ASP A 616 11.54 58.14 20.21
C ASP A 616 12.25 58.98 19.15
N CYS A 617 13.50 58.63 18.88
CA CYS A 617 14.35 59.40 17.99
C CYS A 617 15.45 58.53 17.38
N LEU A 618 15.75 58.79 16.11
CA LEU A 618 16.96 58.29 15.46
C LEU A 618 18.21 59.02 15.96
N LEU A 619 18.08 60.30 16.30
CA LEU A 619 19.15 61.10 16.87
C LEU A 619 18.59 62.16 17.83
N GLY A 620 18.80 61.95 19.13
CA GLY A 620 18.69 62.96 20.18
C GLY A 620 20.09 63.41 20.60
N ALA A 621 20.46 64.65 20.27
CA ALA A 621 21.80 65.17 20.52
C ALA A 621 21.88 65.94 21.85
N ASN A 622 22.99 65.77 22.57
CA ASN A 622 23.38 66.69 23.64
C ASN A 622 24.28 67.79 23.07
N LEU A 623 23.80 69.03 23.01
CA LEU A 623 24.56 70.14 22.42
C LEU A 623 25.67 70.68 23.31
N ASN A 624 25.74 70.25 24.58
CA ASN A 624 26.79 70.65 25.49
C ASN A 624 27.85 69.55 25.62
N ALA A 625 29.09 69.87 25.24
CA ALA A 625 30.20 68.92 25.21
C ALA A 625 30.74 68.51 26.60
N ARG A 626 30.31 69.19 27.68
CA ARG A 626 30.87 68.99 29.04
C ARG A 626 29.87 68.46 30.05
N VAL A 627 28.58 68.72 29.86
CA VAL A 627 27.51 68.31 30.79
C VAL A 627 26.27 67.83 30.03
N PRO A 628 25.53 66.83 30.52
CA PRO A 628 24.23 66.47 29.97
C PRO A 628 23.25 67.65 30.08
N VAL A 629 22.75 68.16 28.95
CA VAL A 629 21.64 69.13 28.92
C VAL A 629 20.41 68.53 28.24
N ASP A 630 19.31 69.29 28.18
CA ASP A 630 18.10 68.88 27.46
C ASP A 630 18.42 68.47 26.02
N ARG A 631 17.99 67.25 25.72
CA ARG A 631 18.26 66.57 24.45
C ARG A 631 17.39 67.17 23.36
N HIS A 632 18.04 67.65 22.31
CA HIS A 632 17.38 68.13 21.12
C HIS A 632 17.20 66.96 20.14
N ILE A 633 15.96 66.71 19.73
CA ILE A 633 15.65 65.67 18.72
C ILE A 633 15.95 66.25 17.35
N PHE A 634 17.02 65.78 16.72
CA PHE A 634 17.43 66.18 15.37
C PHE A 634 16.80 65.29 14.29
N ALA A 635 16.70 64.00 14.56
CA ALA A 635 16.04 63.04 13.66
C ALA A 635 15.06 62.17 14.46
N LYS A 636 13.79 62.18 14.06
CA LYS A 636 12.70 61.53 14.78
C LYS A 636 12.60 60.04 14.48
N ARG A 637 12.76 59.65 13.21
CA ARG A 637 12.69 58.24 12.79
C ARG A 637 13.45 58.02 11.49
N VAL A 638 13.76 56.75 11.23
CA VAL A 638 14.17 56.26 9.91
C VAL A 638 13.07 55.37 9.35
N ARG A 639 12.78 55.49 8.06
CA ARG A 639 11.98 54.52 7.29
C ARG A 639 12.85 53.95 6.20
N VAL A 640 12.86 52.63 6.08
CA VAL A 640 13.72 51.92 5.13
C VAL A 640 12.86 51.06 4.22
N TRP A 641 13.11 51.16 2.93
CA TRP A 641 12.53 50.29 1.91
C TRP A 641 13.62 49.48 1.23
N ALA A 642 13.33 48.21 0.97
CA ALA A 642 14.14 47.35 0.15
C ALA A 642 13.49 47.22 -1.23
N ASN A 643 14.26 47.46 -2.29
CA ASN A 643 13.84 47.15 -3.65
C ASN A 643 14.64 45.94 -4.15
N ALA A 644 13.98 44.77 -4.21
CA ALA A 644 14.55 43.54 -4.72
C ALA A 644 13.79 43.12 -5.99
N ASN A 645 14.48 43.09 -7.14
CA ASN A 645 13.88 42.76 -8.44
C ASN A 645 12.62 43.57 -8.82
N GLY A 646 12.50 44.83 -8.36
CA GLY A 646 11.32 45.67 -8.62
C GLY A 646 10.20 45.50 -7.59
N PHE A 647 10.30 44.55 -6.66
CA PHE A 647 9.41 44.42 -5.52
C PHE A 647 9.90 45.30 -4.38
N ILE A 648 9.08 46.26 -3.96
CA ILE A 648 9.40 47.21 -2.90
C ILE A 648 8.75 46.75 -1.60
N SER A 649 9.57 46.41 -0.61
CA SER A 649 9.14 46.00 0.74
C SER A 649 9.58 47.01 1.79
N THR A 650 8.67 47.46 2.65
CA THR A 650 9.02 48.25 3.85
C THR A 650 9.70 47.36 4.88
N LEU A 651 10.87 47.75 5.42
CA LEU A 651 11.49 47.02 6.52
C LEU A 651 10.79 47.41 7.83
N ASN A 652 10.06 46.49 8.45
CA ASN A 652 9.24 46.71 9.64
C ASN A 652 9.03 45.40 10.43
N ALA A 653 8.14 45.40 11.42
CA ALA A 653 7.86 44.19 12.21
C ALA A 653 7.27 43.01 11.40
N ASP A 654 6.62 43.26 10.26
CA ASP A 654 5.92 42.21 9.49
C ASP A 654 6.90 41.34 8.68
N ASN A 655 8.12 41.83 8.43
CA ASN A 655 9.19 41.09 7.75
C ASN A 655 10.49 41.00 8.57
N LEU A 656 10.41 41.19 9.89
CA LEU A 656 11.53 41.08 10.82
C LEU A 656 11.80 39.61 11.20
N VAL A 657 12.97 39.12 10.83
CA VAL A 657 13.46 37.76 11.13
C VAL A 657 14.02 37.67 12.53
N ALA A 658 14.93 38.58 12.89
CA ALA A 658 15.61 38.56 14.18
C ALA A 658 16.05 39.97 14.60
N PHE A 659 16.24 40.14 15.90
CA PHE A 659 16.75 41.38 16.49
C PHE A 659 17.70 41.08 17.64
N GLU A 660 18.87 41.72 17.62
CA GLU A 660 19.86 41.65 18.69
C GLU A 660 19.94 43.02 19.39
N PRO A 661 19.55 43.13 20.67
CA PRO A 661 19.73 44.34 21.44
C PRO A 661 21.21 44.52 21.83
N GLY A 662 21.76 45.71 21.63
CA GLY A 662 23.13 46.06 22.03
C GLY A 662 23.67 47.20 21.19
N PRO A 663 24.87 47.72 21.46
CA PRO A 663 25.63 48.53 20.51
C PRO A 663 26.63 47.65 19.73
N PRO A 664 26.54 47.51 18.39
CA PRO A 664 25.43 47.96 17.54
C PRO A 664 24.19 47.09 17.71
N ALA A 665 23.02 47.69 17.59
CA ALA A 665 21.74 46.99 17.57
C ALA A 665 21.57 46.41 16.18
N ARG A 666 21.10 45.17 16.04
CA ARG A 666 20.99 44.52 14.74
C ARG A 666 19.58 44.05 14.45
N TRP A 667 19.13 44.29 13.22
CA TRP A 667 17.88 43.79 12.67
C TRP A 667 18.21 42.92 11.46
N ARG A 668 17.53 41.79 11.33
CA ARG A 668 17.55 40.98 10.12
C ARG A 668 16.14 40.91 9.55
N PHE A 669 15.97 41.29 8.29
CA PHE A 669 14.68 41.32 7.59
C PHE A 669 14.69 40.37 6.40
N ALA A 670 13.54 39.76 6.08
CA ALA A 670 13.35 38.94 4.88
C ALA A 670 12.36 39.62 3.94
N THR A 671 12.84 40.15 2.81
CA THR A 671 12.02 40.91 1.87
C THR A 671 11.65 40.09 0.64
N ASP A 672 10.44 40.27 0.12
CA ASP A 672 9.97 39.62 -1.10
C ASP A 672 10.78 40.10 -2.32
N ALA A 673 11.08 39.17 -3.22
CA ALA A 673 11.77 39.40 -4.49
C ALA A 673 11.03 38.79 -5.70
N GLY A 674 9.77 38.35 -5.51
CA GLY A 674 8.94 37.72 -6.55
C GLY A 674 9.17 36.21 -6.69
N ASP A 675 8.23 35.51 -7.34
CA ASP A 675 8.29 34.06 -7.63
C ASP A 675 8.61 33.17 -6.41
N GLY A 676 8.14 33.56 -5.22
CA GLY A 676 8.40 32.86 -3.97
C GLY A 676 9.84 32.96 -3.47
N CYS A 677 10.63 33.90 -4.00
CA CYS A 677 12.00 34.16 -3.58
C CYS A 677 12.06 35.31 -2.57
N THR A 678 13.01 35.25 -1.64
CA THR A 678 13.24 36.30 -0.64
C THR A 678 14.71 36.73 -0.60
N VAL A 679 14.96 37.93 -0.08
CA VAL A 679 16.30 38.49 0.15
C VAL A 679 16.42 38.89 1.62
N GLU A 680 17.51 38.48 2.27
CA GLU A 680 17.79 38.88 3.65
C GLU A 680 18.61 40.19 3.70
N ILE A 681 18.15 41.13 4.52
CA ILE A 681 18.80 42.43 4.76
C ILE A 681 19.12 42.55 6.24
N GLU A 682 20.40 42.66 6.58
CA GLU A 682 20.87 43.00 7.92
C GLU A 682 21.05 44.52 8.00
N MET A 683 20.37 45.15 8.97
CA MET A 683 20.61 46.53 9.37
C MET A 683 21.26 46.54 10.75
N SER A 684 22.33 47.32 10.93
CA SER A 684 22.89 47.60 12.25
C SER A 684 22.83 49.09 12.56
N ALA A 685 22.52 49.44 13.81
CA ALA A 685 22.50 50.81 14.31
C ALA A 685 23.42 50.96 15.51
N GLU A 686 24.28 51.96 15.51
CA GLU A 686 25.08 52.33 16.68
C GLU A 686 25.08 53.84 16.88
N MET A 687 25.20 54.28 18.12
CA MET A 687 25.52 55.66 18.43
C MET A 687 27.01 55.74 18.80
N LEU A 688 27.78 56.56 18.09
CA LEU A 688 29.23 56.62 18.26
C LEU A 688 29.60 57.24 19.61
N SER A 689 30.46 56.58 20.38
CA SER A 689 30.93 57.09 21.67
C SER A 689 31.54 58.49 21.54
N GLY A 690 31.14 59.41 22.43
CA GLY A 690 31.59 60.80 22.47
C GLY A 690 31.10 61.68 21.32
N ARG A 691 30.20 61.20 20.44
CA ARG A 691 29.72 61.95 19.27
C ARG A 691 28.20 61.91 19.16
N ASN A 692 27.57 63.03 18.82
CA ASN A 692 26.12 63.07 18.51
C ASN A 692 25.86 62.53 17.10
N THR A 693 26.16 61.25 16.89
CA THR A 693 26.10 60.61 15.58
C THR A 693 25.56 59.19 15.72
N THR A 694 24.46 58.91 15.01
CA THR A 694 23.91 57.57 14.84
C THR A 694 24.33 57.05 13.47
N VAL A 695 24.95 55.87 13.42
CA VAL A 695 25.40 55.20 12.20
C VAL A 695 24.48 54.02 11.92
N LEU A 696 23.89 54.00 10.74
CA LEU A 696 23.15 52.86 10.21
C LEU A 696 24.02 52.17 9.14
N ARG A 697 24.20 50.86 9.23
CA ARG A 697 24.87 50.06 8.18
C ARG A 697 23.94 48.98 7.69
N PHE A 698 23.88 48.83 6.37
CA PHE A 698 23.09 47.80 5.70
C PHE A 698 24.04 46.78 5.07
N ARG A 699 23.70 45.50 5.20
CA ARG A 699 24.40 44.38 4.58
C ARG A 699 23.38 43.40 4.04
N ARG A 700 23.72 42.75 2.92
CA ARG A 700 22.97 41.60 2.43
C ARG A 700 23.36 40.36 3.25
N GLY A 701 22.38 39.68 3.84
CA GLY A 701 22.61 38.40 4.52
C GLY A 701 22.91 37.28 3.51
N MET A 702 23.89 36.43 3.81
CA MET A 702 24.10 35.17 3.07
C MET A 702 23.41 34.04 3.83
N MET A 703 22.40 33.40 3.24
CA MET A 703 21.89 32.14 3.78
C MET A 703 22.88 31.00 3.50
N SER A 704 23.36 30.33 4.54
CA SER A 704 23.88 28.97 4.45
C SER A 704 22.72 27.99 4.30
N PRO A 705 22.86 26.88 3.52
CA PRO A 705 21.75 25.96 3.23
C PRO A 705 21.19 25.18 4.42
N SER A 706 21.76 25.31 5.62
CA SER A 706 21.53 24.38 6.75
C SER A 706 21.20 25.04 8.11
N GLY A 707 20.92 26.34 8.17
CA GLY A 707 20.39 26.94 9.41
C GLY A 707 21.28 26.86 10.66
N GLN A 708 22.59 26.59 10.54
CA GLN A 708 23.56 26.71 11.63
C GLN A 708 24.45 27.96 11.49
N PRO A 709 24.85 28.61 12.60
CA PRO A 709 25.76 29.75 12.56
C PRO A 709 27.18 29.26 12.28
N ASP A 710 27.79 29.71 11.19
CA ASP A 710 29.14 29.29 10.77
C ASP A 710 30.20 29.72 11.80
N GLY A 711 30.83 28.73 12.44
CA GLY A 711 32.09 28.88 13.14
C GLY A 711 33.26 28.90 12.15
N ALA A 712 34.00 30.00 12.16
CA ALA A 712 35.36 30.17 11.65
C ALA A 712 35.68 29.81 10.17
N ALA A 713 36.05 30.87 9.44
CA ALA A 713 37.05 30.95 8.36
C ALA A 713 36.60 30.70 6.91
N ARG A 714 36.50 31.80 6.14
CA ARG A 714 37.50 32.25 5.14
C ARG A 714 37.06 33.60 4.57
N ARG A 715 37.91 34.63 4.66
CA ARG A 715 37.68 35.95 4.05
C ARG A 715 37.78 35.83 2.52
N PRO A 716 36.75 36.20 1.73
CA PRO A 716 36.93 36.61 0.35
C PRO A 716 37.12 38.14 0.28
N HIS A 717 37.84 38.59 -0.74
CA HIS A 717 38.11 39.99 -1.02
C HIS A 717 36.83 40.83 -1.08
N PRO A 718 36.80 42.03 -0.48
CA PRO A 718 35.64 42.90 -0.59
C PRO A 718 35.72 43.64 -1.92
N THR A 719 34.95 43.21 -2.92
CA THR A 719 34.49 44.14 -3.96
C THR A 719 33.40 44.99 -3.32
N PHE A 720 33.81 46.15 -2.82
CA PHE A 720 32.92 47.23 -2.44
C PHE A 720 32.41 47.87 -3.73
N ASP A 721 31.21 47.49 -4.17
CA ASP A 721 30.42 48.39 -4.99
C ASP A 721 29.67 49.32 -4.03
N GLU A 722 29.93 50.62 -4.17
CA GLU A 722 29.28 51.70 -3.46
C GLU A 722 27.75 51.56 -3.53
N VAL A 723 27.10 51.37 -2.38
CA VAL A 723 25.66 51.59 -2.26
C VAL A 723 25.43 53.09 -2.34
N SER A 724 25.15 53.57 -3.54
CA SER A 724 24.74 54.95 -3.81
C SER A 724 23.23 54.98 -3.98
N ASP A 725 22.46 55.27 -2.93
CA ASP A 725 21.03 55.53 -3.06
C ASP A 725 20.53 56.51 -2.00
N GLY A 726 19.68 57.44 -2.46
CA GLY A 726 19.43 58.76 -1.87
C GLY A 726 18.91 58.77 -0.44
N VAL A 727 19.54 59.63 0.37
CA VAL A 727 18.99 60.10 1.64
C VAL A 727 18.28 61.42 1.36
N GLU A 728 16.95 61.41 1.39
CA GLU A 728 16.16 62.63 1.31
C GLU A 728 15.68 63.04 2.72
N GLY A 729 15.85 64.32 3.06
CA GLY A 729 15.33 64.90 4.29
C GLY A 729 13.85 65.24 4.13
N GLY A 730 12.98 64.52 4.84
CA GLY A 730 11.55 64.82 4.84
C GLY A 730 11.20 66.07 5.67
N PRO A 731 10.07 66.75 5.40
CA PRO A 731 9.68 68.03 6.02
C PRO A 731 9.29 67.97 7.52
N SER A 732 9.78 66.98 8.29
CA SER A 732 9.44 66.77 9.70
C SER A 732 10.52 66.06 10.55
N GLY A 733 11.80 66.11 10.12
CA GLY A 733 12.89 65.40 10.81
C GLY A 733 12.89 63.89 10.57
N GLU A 734 12.34 63.46 9.44
CA GLU A 734 12.31 62.07 8.98
C GLU A 734 13.46 61.79 8.02
N VAL A 735 14.07 60.61 8.17
CA VAL A 735 15.10 60.09 7.27
C VAL A 735 14.50 58.94 6.47
N HIS A 736 14.47 59.09 5.14
CA HIS A 736 13.98 58.07 4.22
C HIS A 736 15.19 57.42 3.53
N VAL A 737 15.26 56.10 3.55
CA VAL A 737 16.36 55.32 2.97
C VAL A 737 15.78 54.25 2.05
N THR A 738 16.23 54.21 0.80
CA THR A 738 15.92 53.11 -0.11
C THR A 738 17.19 52.30 -0.34
N VAL A 739 17.14 51.00 -0.06
CA VAL A 739 18.22 50.06 -0.33
C VAL A 739 17.86 49.28 -1.59
N ARG A 740 18.54 49.56 -2.72
CA ARG A 740 18.42 48.74 -3.92
C ARG A 740 19.31 47.52 -3.82
N VAL A 741 18.75 46.35 -4.12
CA VAL A 741 19.50 45.09 -4.18
C VAL A 741 19.55 44.62 -5.62
N THR A 742 20.73 44.73 -6.25
CA THR A 742 21.01 44.23 -7.60
C THR A 742 21.88 42.96 -7.53
N GLY A 743 21.43 41.86 -8.12
CA GLY A 743 22.18 40.60 -8.23
C GLY A 743 21.32 39.34 -8.11
N MET A 744 21.89 38.16 -8.37
CA MET A 744 21.17 36.86 -8.37
C MET A 744 20.29 36.70 -7.12
N VAL A 745 18.99 36.56 -7.33
CA VAL A 745 18.01 36.14 -6.33
C VAL A 745 18.00 34.61 -6.33
N ARG A 746 18.20 33.99 -5.16
CA ARG A 746 18.25 32.53 -5.05
C ARG A 746 16.82 32.01 -4.97
N ARG A 747 16.45 31.10 -5.89
CA ARG A 747 15.35 30.17 -5.68
C ARG A 747 15.69 29.25 -4.52
N TYR A 748 14.70 28.89 -3.72
CA TYR A 748 14.79 27.74 -2.84
C TYR A 748 14.79 26.48 -3.72
N SER A 749 15.98 26.10 -4.18
CA SER A 749 16.25 24.83 -4.84
C SER A 749 17.28 24.09 -3.99
N SER A 750 16.83 23.02 -3.32
CA SER A 750 17.75 22.08 -2.66
C SER A 750 18.64 21.42 -3.73
N PRO A 751 19.92 21.12 -3.43
CA PRO A 751 20.91 20.84 -4.46
C PRO A 751 20.64 19.49 -5.13
N HIS A 752 20.42 19.50 -6.45
CA HIS A 752 20.73 18.34 -7.28
C HIS A 752 22.19 17.96 -7.05
N ARG A 753 22.44 16.77 -6.48
CA ARG A 753 23.75 16.12 -6.59
C ARG A 753 23.96 15.72 -8.05
N GLY A 754 24.61 16.60 -8.80
CA GLY A 754 25.19 16.27 -10.10
C GLY A 754 26.36 15.30 -9.90
N GLU A 755 26.26 14.15 -10.56
CA GLU A 755 27.34 13.20 -10.74
C GLU A 755 28.60 13.89 -11.29
N SER A 756 29.69 13.81 -10.54
CA SER A 756 31.03 14.16 -11.02
C SER A 756 31.52 13.07 -11.98
N ARG A 757 31.44 13.31 -13.30
CA ARG A 757 32.24 12.59 -14.30
C ARG A 757 33.72 12.96 -14.13
N PRO A 758 34.67 12.01 -13.99
CA PRO A 758 36.08 12.34 -14.03
C PRO A 758 36.54 12.56 -15.48
N GLY A 759 37.06 13.76 -15.73
CA GLY A 759 37.71 14.09 -17.00
C GLY A 759 38.98 13.28 -17.21
N ARG A 760 39.01 12.48 -18.28
CA ARG A 760 40.23 11.87 -18.83
C ARG A 760 41.16 12.97 -19.34
N GLN A 761 42.25 13.20 -18.62
CA GLN A 761 43.39 13.98 -19.11
C GLN A 761 44.33 13.06 -19.90
N ARG A 762 44.54 13.40 -21.19
CA ARG A 762 45.54 12.79 -22.07
C ARG A 762 46.96 13.17 -21.61
N ARG A 763 47.82 12.16 -21.44
CA ARG A 763 49.29 12.19 -21.64
C ARG A 763 49.67 10.77 -22.12
N ARG A 764 50.09 10.52 -23.38
CA ARG A 764 51.50 10.50 -23.85
C ARG A 764 52.42 10.08 -22.70
N LEU A 765 52.89 8.85 -22.58
CA LEU A 765 53.69 8.05 -23.52
C LEU A 765 53.48 6.55 -23.25
#